data_AF-E1X1G4-F1
#
_entry.id   AF-E1X1G4-F1
#
_cell.length_a   1.000
_cell.length_b   1.000
_cell.length_c   1.000
_cell.angle_alpha   90.00
_cell.angle_beta   90.00
_cell.angle_gamma   90.00
#
_symmetry.space_group_name_H-M   'P 1'
#
loop_
_entity.id
_entity.type
_entity.pdbx_description
1 polymer ?
#
loop_
_entity_poly.entity_id
_entity_poly.type
_entity_poly.pdbx_seq_one_letter_code
_entity_poly.pdbx_strand_id
1 'polypeptide(L)'
;MSTRKSFLISALILGFCGLGTPLLANEQEAVEYQNYDQVNDQRDQLEKLLEIPEVGQIYEKCNQVKANVDPNLDVSKCIWEGDNANGITGVKDQEGIKEKITSSLSELDDKKNTKYESVNVLPTNKKISNAQKKLEEYYYKSMKEKIFGEGESMKNSDGTFKVIDHSRFNSIYQNQLTNNILTAISSFCIEAKMMGTGENAFPLLSNTQSKRESQRKENIKKLGDKGNGEKSGAQIQSESWQSCFINAQYVCHGGTKTTKNKETGDYDKITAKSVFGYKEDCSSISDTDKKKKCEETKKDYNYSKGRACELTNYLKVARQNLKAVEKIDQGYQEIAKTGGLAVAATGEKLNPNQNLIKNVSTDDKLDEITAVTSNEFVNDSKFSEGVNEDLAELESCIAKDPDTGEYILAPNAQESCKKYLNTNREEVDRIKSEYALRLRGLSEKANLIDKESDDTKGVESFLKDQGYTEDQIGQTIEANTDIKKLKAQIIARYENEKEALIESMNKRMEETASTNNGVIDTSAGSKDIKKLEKIHKELSSKTEQYAQLIHFNNIVAGFLEVGEDQENARRNTASISREVENSAFSEDNLQANPEFANTYINQNENIQKSLEANQVDLSSGSKRAGNTEGAVLGVDKINNVILNYDEESGN
;
A
#
# COMPACT_ATOMS: atom_id res chain seq x y z
N MET A 1 30.33 -66.83 36.38
CA MET A 1 31.17 -66.18 35.35
C MET A 1 30.49 -64.89 34.97
N SER A 2 31.00 -63.68 35.15
CA SER A 2 32.19 -63.13 35.80
C SER A 2 31.68 -61.75 36.26
N THR A 3 31.42 -61.54 37.55
CA THR A 3 32.31 -60.79 38.49
C THR A 3 32.66 -59.39 37.99
N ARG A 4 32.49 -58.29 38.74
CA ARG A 4 32.43 -58.03 40.19
C ARG A 4 31.84 -56.60 40.34
N LYS A 5 30.89 -56.36 41.27
CA LYS A 5 31.11 -56.05 42.70
C LYS A 5 32.05 -54.85 42.86
N SER A 6 31.62 -53.75 43.46
CA SER A 6 31.64 -53.50 44.91
C SER A 6 31.54 -51.96 45.09
N PHE A 7 31.03 -51.32 46.13
CA PHE A 7 30.63 -51.62 47.51
C PHE A 7 29.79 -50.40 47.95
N LEU A 8 28.70 -50.54 48.75
CA LEU A 8 28.65 -50.38 50.23
C LEU A 8 29.40 -49.11 50.72
N ILE A 9 28.91 -48.26 51.63
CA ILE A 9 27.85 -48.35 52.64
C ILE A 9 27.64 -46.94 53.23
N SER A 10 26.44 -46.70 53.75
CA SER A 10 26.00 -45.83 54.88
C SER A 10 26.87 -44.61 55.27
N ALA A 11 26.32 -43.42 55.49
CA ALA A 11 25.46 -43.09 56.62
C ALA A 11 25.48 -41.56 56.81
N LEU A 12 24.38 -41.06 57.37
CA LEU A 12 24.24 -39.81 58.15
C LEU A 12 24.29 -38.44 57.42
N ILE A 13 23.10 -37.83 57.42
CA ILE A 13 22.80 -36.52 58.02
C ILE A 13 23.09 -35.23 57.20
N LEU A 14 22.00 -34.46 57.08
CA LEU A 14 21.85 -33.01 56.87
C LEU A 14 22.11 -32.40 55.49
N GLY A 15 21.02 -31.83 54.95
CA GLY A 15 21.00 -30.69 54.03
C GLY A 15 21.19 -31.06 52.56
N PHE A 16 20.21 -30.76 51.71
CA PHE A 16 20.38 -30.01 50.46
C PHE A 16 19.05 -29.88 49.73
N CYS A 17 18.89 -28.73 49.10
CA CYS A 17 17.77 -28.28 48.27
C CYS A 17 17.37 -29.26 47.15
N GLY A 18 16.13 -29.13 46.70
CA GLY A 18 15.73 -29.45 45.33
C GLY A 18 14.97 -30.77 45.17
N LEU A 19 13.67 -30.65 44.87
CA LEU A 19 12.94 -31.31 43.78
C LEU A 19 11.44 -31.15 44.05
N GLY A 20 10.96 -29.90 43.99
CA GLY A 20 9.59 -29.63 43.64
C GLY A 20 9.50 -29.70 42.12
N THR A 21 8.97 -30.81 41.60
CA THR A 21 8.56 -30.92 40.20
C THR A 21 7.56 -29.80 39.88
N PRO A 22 7.87 -28.85 38.97
CA PRO A 22 6.87 -27.91 38.50
C PRO A 22 5.83 -28.65 37.66
N LEU A 23 4.56 -28.30 37.88
CA LEU A 23 3.49 -28.59 36.93
C LEU A 23 3.96 -28.12 35.56
N LEU A 24 4.07 -29.07 34.62
CA LEU A 24 4.14 -28.77 33.20
C LEU A 24 2.79 -28.13 32.82
N ALA A 25 2.73 -26.81 32.90
CA ALA A 25 1.88 -26.02 32.04
C ALA A 25 2.35 -26.33 30.62
N ASN A 26 1.53 -27.05 29.88
CA ASN A 26 1.72 -27.25 28.46
C ASN A 26 1.43 -25.89 27.79
N GLU A 27 2.39 -24.97 27.84
CA GLU A 27 2.47 -23.85 26.89
C GLU A 27 2.59 -24.50 25.51
N GLN A 28 1.46 -24.64 24.83
CA GLN A 28 1.48 -24.85 23.39
C GLN A 28 2.08 -23.57 22.80
N GLU A 29 3.39 -23.62 22.52
CA GLU A 29 4.06 -22.68 21.63
C GLU A 29 3.15 -22.47 20.41
N ALA A 30 2.83 -21.20 20.12
CA ALA A 30 2.13 -20.84 18.91
C ALA A 30 2.86 -21.48 17.73
N VAL A 31 2.13 -22.29 16.95
CA VAL A 31 2.67 -23.04 15.82
C VAL A 31 3.51 -22.10 14.96
N GLU A 32 4.81 -22.36 14.92
CA GLU A 32 5.77 -21.69 14.06
C GLU A 32 5.22 -21.73 12.63
N TYR A 33 4.83 -20.57 12.09
CA TYR A 33 4.20 -20.43 10.78
C TYR A 33 5.21 -20.74 9.65
N GLN A 34 5.56 -22.01 9.47
CA GLN A 34 6.54 -22.48 8.47
C GLN A 34 6.14 -22.18 7.01
N ASN A 35 4.92 -21.69 6.75
CA ASN A 35 4.46 -21.33 5.41
C ASN A 35 4.57 -19.83 5.08
N TYR A 36 4.85 -18.95 6.06
CA TYR A 36 5.06 -17.52 5.76
C TYR A 36 6.47 -17.26 5.20
N ASP A 37 7.46 -18.07 5.62
CA ASP A 37 8.82 -18.02 5.09
C ASP A 37 8.89 -18.44 3.61
N GLN A 38 7.94 -19.26 3.13
CA GLN A 38 7.89 -19.71 1.73
C GLN A 38 7.16 -18.74 0.79
N VAL A 39 6.27 -17.87 1.29
CA VAL A 39 5.63 -16.85 0.42
C VAL A 39 6.60 -15.70 0.12
N ASN A 40 7.56 -15.45 1.03
CA ASN A 40 8.69 -14.58 0.77
C ASN A 40 9.69 -15.15 -0.26
N ASP A 41 9.55 -16.39 -0.73
CA ASP A 41 10.39 -16.93 -1.83
C ASP A 41 9.91 -16.54 -3.24
N GLN A 42 8.80 -15.80 -3.39
CA GLN A 42 8.55 -15.03 -4.63
C GLN A 42 9.65 -13.98 -4.89
N ARG A 43 10.47 -13.66 -3.88
CA ARG A 43 11.70 -12.85 -3.92
C ARG A 43 12.75 -13.34 -4.91
N ASP A 44 12.83 -14.66 -5.12
CA ASP A 44 13.91 -15.32 -5.86
C ASP A 44 13.50 -15.71 -7.30
N GLN A 45 12.25 -15.41 -7.69
CA GLN A 45 11.73 -15.76 -9.02
C GLN A 45 12.05 -14.72 -10.10
N LEU A 46 12.40 -13.49 -9.73
CA LEU A 46 12.79 -12.44 -10.67
C LEU A 46 14.31 -12.41 -10.84
N GLU A 47 14.80 -12.77 -12.04
CA GLU A 47 16.22 -12.66 -12.38
C GLU A 47 16.75 -11.28 -11.95
N LYS A 48 17.84 -11.27 -11.18
CA LYS A 48 18.48 -10.01 -10.80
C LYS A 48 19.14 -9.45 -12.05
N LEU A 49 18.67 -8.30 -12.51
CA LEU A 49 19.19 -7.65 -13.71
C LEU A 49 20.67 -7.29 -13.55
N LEU A 50 21.12 -7.02 -12.32
CA LEU A 50 22.53 -6.83 -11.99
C LEU A 50 23.39 -8.11 -12.12
N GLU A 51 22.79 -9.30 -12.14
CA GLU A 51 23.52 -10.57 -12.36
C GLU A 51 23.74 -10.85 -13.86
N ILE A 52 23.10 -10.08 -14.77
CA ILE A 52 23.44 -10.08 -16.20
C ILE A 52 24.89 -9.60 -16.35
N PRO A 53 25.82 -10.39 -16.92
CA PRO A 53 27.26 -10.10 -16.88
C PRO A 53 27.63 -8.71 -17.39
N GLU A 54 27.01 -8.27 -18.48
CA GLU A 54 27.28 -6.95 -19.07
C GLU A 54 26.77 -5.80 -18.18
N VAL A 55 25.63 -5.98 -17.51
CA VAL A 55 25.08 -4.99 -16.56
C VAL A 55 25.93 -4.94 -15.29
N GLY A 56 26.35 -6.10 -14.77
CA GLY A 56 27.24 -6.21 -13.62
C GLY A 56 28.57 -5.49 -13.84
N GLN A 57 29.16 -5.58 -15.04
CA GLN A 57 30.38 -4.84 -15.38
C GLN A 57 30.19 -3.31 -15.38
N ILE A 58 29.04 -2.83 -15.84
CA ILE A 58 28.72 -1.39 -15.79
C ILE A 58 28.54 -0.95 -14.33
N TYR A 59 27.83 -1.74 -13.53
CA TYR A 59 27.63 -1.49 -12.10
C TYR A 59 28.95 -1.37 -11.33
N GLU A 60 29.88 -2.31 -11.53
CA GLU A 60 31.21 -2.26 -10.91
C GLU A 60 31.99 -1.00 -11.29
N LYS A 61 31.97 -0.60 -12.57
CA LYS A 61 32.62 0.64 -13.03
C LYS A 61 31.99 1.88 -12.39
N CYS A 62 30.67 1.96 -12.34
CA CYS A 62 29.96 3.07 -11.70
C CYS A 62 30.29 3.16 -10.20
N ASN A 63 30.37 2.02 -9.49
CA ASN A 63 30.79 1.98 -8.10
C ASN A 63 32.25 2.42 -7.91
N GLN A 64 33.15 2.06 -8.82
CA GLN A 64 34.54 2.52 -8.78
C GLN A 64 34.66 4.04 -8.97
N VAL A 65 33.87 4.63 -9.87
CA VAL A 65 33.80 6.09 -10.04
C VAL A 65 33.25 6.74 -8.78
N LYS A 66 32.18 6.19 -8.19
CA LYS A 66 31.61 6.70 -6.95
C LYS A 66 32.63 6.69 -5.80
N ALA A 67 33.37 5.59 -5.67
CA ALA A 67 34.35 5.43 -4.60
C ALA A 67 35.57 6.36 -4.76
N ASN A 68 36.04 6.58 -6.00
CA ASN A 68 37.36 7.18 -6.25
C ASN A 68 37.32 8.58 -6.87
N VAL A 69 36.20 8.99 -7.49
CA VAL A 69 36.11 10.20 -8.32
C VAL A 69 34.98 11.12 -7.86
N ASP A 70 33.74 10.61 -7.81
CA ASP A 70 32.56 11.39 -7.41
C ASP A 70 31.73 10.66 -6.36
N PRO A 71 31.96 10.92 -5.06
CA PRO A 71 31.19 10.31 -3.97
C PRO A 71 29.67 10.56 -4.04
N ASN A 72 29.21 11.56 -4.80
CA ASN A 72 27.80 11.89 -4.96
C ASN A 72 27.17 11.27 -6.21
N LEU A 73 27.92 10.46 -6.98
CA LEU A 73 27.41 9.79 -8.16
C LEU A 73 26.21 8.90 -7.80
N ASP A 74 25.11 9.09 -8.53
CA ASP A 74 23.99 8.15 -8.51
C ASP A 74 24.34 6.94 -9.37
N VAL A 75 24.70 5.83 -8.69
CA VAL A 75 25.08 4.57 -9.34
C VAL A 75 23.96 4.08 -10.27
N SER A 76 22.70 4.18 -9.84
CA SER A 76 21.57 3.71 -10.63
C SER A 76 21.44 4.49 -11.94
N LYS A 77 21.70 5.80 -11.90
CA LYS A 77 21.70 6.67 -13.07
C LYS A 77 22.89 6.39 -13.98
N CYS A 78 24.09 6.22 -13.39
CA CYS A 78 25.30 5.86 -14.12
C CYS A 78 25.16 4.53 -14.88
N ILE A 79 24.51 3.51 -14.30
CA ILE A 79 24.30 2.24 -15.02
C ILE A 79 23.44 2.47 -16.27
N TRP A 80 22.38 3.27 -16.13
CA TRP A 80 21.43 3.47 -17.22
C TRP A 80 21.96 4.43 -18.29
N GLU A 81 22.34 5.64 -17.90
CA GLU A 81 22.76 6.71 -18.81
C GLU A 81 24.24 6.64 -19.19
N GLY A 82 25.06 5.96 -18.38
CA GLY A 82 26.51 5.99 -18.50
C GLY A 82 27.14 7.19 -17.79
N ASP A 83 28.45 7.26 -17.92
CA ASP A 83 29.28 8.37 -17.50
C ASP A 83 30.38 8.56 -18.53
N ASN A 84 30.08 9.35 -19.56
CA ASN A 84 30.99 9.59 -20.67
C ASN A 84 32.28 10.28 -20.22
N ALA A 85 32.25 11.08 -19.15
CA ALA A 85 33.43 11.74 -18.61
C ALA A 85 34.42 10.72 -18.02
N ASN A 86 33.90 9.58 -17.54
CA ASN A 86 34.68 8.47 -16.99
C ASN A 86 34.72 7.23 -17.90
N GLY A 87 34.31 7.36 -19.17
CA GLY A 87 34.40 6.30 -20.18
C GLY A 87 33.43 5.13 -19.99
N ILE A 88 32.30 5.37 -19.32
CA ILE A 88 31.25 4.36 -19.10
C ILE A 88 30.11 4.60 -20.09
N THR A 89 29.85 3.64 -20.98
CA THR A 89 28.64 3.62 -21.80
C THR A 89 27.50 2.96 -21.01
N GLY A 90 26.37 3.65 -20.87
CA GLY A 90 25.22 3.14 -20.13
C GLY A 90 24.44 2.07 -20.88
N VAL A 91 23.50 1.43 -20.18
CA VAL A 91 22.55 0.46 -20.75
C VAL A 91 21.67 1.09 -21.83
N LYS A 92 21.25 2.35 -21.65
CA LYS A 92 20.35 3.07 -22.57
C LYS A 92 20.85 3.08 -24.02
N ASP A 93 22.17 3.16 -24.19
CA ASP A 93 22.82 3.27 -25.50
C ASP A 93 23.27 1.89 -26.06
N GLN A 94 22.95 0.79 -25.35
CA GLN A 94 23.35 -0.57 -25.71
C GLN A 94 22.14 -1.46 -25.99
N GLU A 95 21.70 -1.49 -27.25
CA GLU A 95 20.48 -2.20 -27.67
C GLU A 95 20.45 -3.67 -27.24
N GLY A 96 21.56 -4.40 -27.41
CA GLY A 96 21.64 -5.81 -27.01
C GLY A 96 21.50 -6.04 -25.50
N ILE A 97 21.87 -5.07 -24.66
CA ILE A 97 21.64 -5.17 -23.21
C ILE A 97 20.20 -4.81 -22.87
N LYS A 98 19.63 -3.79 -23.52
CA LYS A 98 18.22 -3.42 -23.36
C LYS A 98 17.29 -4.57 -23.71
N GLU A 99 17.52 -5.25 -24.83
CA GLU A 99 16.74 -6.42 -25.26
C GLU A 99 16.83 -7.58 -24.27
N LYS A 100 18.01 -7.83 -23.68
CA LYS A 100 18.16 -8.84 -22.62
C LYS A 100 17.35 -8.48 -21.38
N ILE A 101 17.43 -7.23 -20.93
CA ILE A 101 16.66 -6.75 -19.76
C ILE A 101 15.15 -6.86 -20.03
N THR A 102 14.66 -6.40 -21.18
CA THR A 102 13.23 -6.45 -21.50
C THR A 102 12.73 -7.88 -21.69
N SER A 103 13.57 -8.78 -22.21
CA SER A 103 13.27 -10.21 -22.33
C SER A 103 13.22 -10.90 -20.96
N SER A 104 14.21 -10.70 -20.09
CA SER A 104 14.18 -11.23 -18.70
C SER A 104 12.95 -10.77 -17.92
N LEU A 105 12.48 -9.54 -18.15
CA LEU A 105 11.25 -9.01 -17.55
C LEU A 105 9.96 -9.59 -18.18
N SER A 106 10.04 -10.20 -19.37
CA SER A 106 8.89 -10.74 -20.12
C SER A 106 8.82 -12.28 -20.10
N GLU A 107 9.94 -12.98 -19.90
CA GLU A 107 10.02 -14.46 -19.90
C GLU A 107 9.46 -15.12 -18.62
N LEU A 108 9.15 -14.33 -17.59
CA LEU A 108 8.52 -14.80 -16.35
C LEU A 108 7.01 -15.10 -16.48
N ASP A 109 6.43 -14.83 -17.65
CA ASP A 109 5.06 -15.19 -17.98
C ASP A 109 5.08 -16.34 -18.99
N ASP A 110 4.96 -17.58 -18.50
CA ASP A 110 4.77 -18.77 -19.32
C ASP A 110 3.63 -18.53 -20.35
N LYS A 111 4.04 -18.34 -21.62
CA LYS A 111 3.25 -18.26 -22.86
C LYS A 111 2.04 -17.31 -22.85
N LYS A 112 2.27 -16.14 -23.49
CA LYS A 112 1.35 -15.22 -24.20
C LYS A 112 0.91 -13.91 -23.55
N ASN A 113 1.35 -13.54 -22.35
CA ASN A 113 0.95 -12.24 -21.77
C ASN A 113 2.16 -11.34 -21.51
N THR A 114 2.25 -10.24 -22.25
CA THR A 114 3.29 -9.22 -22.11
C THR A 114 3.02 -8.32 -20.91
N LYS A 115 2.94 -8.79 -19.67
CA LYS A 115 2.60 -7.89 -18.55
C LYS A 115 3.58 -6.72 -18.42
N TYR A 116 3.03 -5.50 -18.40
CA TYR A 116 3.79 -4.25 -18.30
C TYR A 116 3.94 -3.76 -16.85
N GLU A 117 3.33 -4.43 -15.85
CA GLU A 117 3.14 -3.84 -14.51
C GLU A 117 3.46 -4.79 -13.33
N SER A 118 3.72 -6.08 -13.56
CA SER A 118 3.74 -7.12 -12.52
C SER A 118 5.05 -7.28 -11.75
N VAL A 119 6.01 -6.36 -11.87
CA VAL A 119 7.35 -6.52 -11.31
C VAL A 119 7.70 -5.33 -10.43
N ASN A 120 7.17 -5.31 -9.21
CA ASN A 120 7.42 -4.21 -8.28
C ASN A 120 7.48 -4.63 -6.81
N VAL A 121 8.13 -5.77 -6.53
CA VAL A 121 8.42 -6.15 -5.15
C VAL A 121 9.92 -6.23 -4.96
N LEU A 122 10.48 -5.27 -4.23
CA LEU A 122 11.78 -5.41 -3.60
C LEU A 122 11.55 -5.61 -2.10
N PRO A 123 11.97 -6.75 -1.53
CA PRO A 123 11.87 -6.94 -0.10
C PRO A 123 12.86 -6.01 0.58
N THR A 124 12.33 -5.06 1.34
CA THR A 124 13.10 -4.53 2.47
C THR A 124 12.83 -5.48 3.62
N ASN A 125 13.78 -6.36 3.92
CA ASN A 125 13.67 -7.26 5.08
C ASN A 125 13.47 -6.39 6.33
N LYS A 126 12.24 -6.27 6.81
CA LYS A 126 11.93 -5.65 8.09
C LYS A 126 11.68 -6.76 9.08
N LYS A 127 12.37 -6.71 10.22
CA LYS A 127 11.95 -7.48 11.39
C LYS A 127 10.50 -7.12 11.68
N ILE A 128 9.65 -8.14 11.87
CA ILE A 128 8.24 -7.95 12.20
C ILE A 128 8.16 -7.13 13.50
N SER A 129 7.54 -5.96 13.42
CA SER A 129 7.33 -5.07 14.56
C SER A 129 6.33 -5.66 15.55
N ASN A 130 6.39 -5.28 16.83
CA ASN A 130 5.45 -5.81 17.83
C ASN A 130 4.01 -5.40 17.49
N ALA A 131 3.81 -4.17 17.00
CA ALA A 131 2.52 -3.71 16.49
C ALA A 131 1.95 -4.61 15.38
N GLN A 132 2.81 -5.09 14.47
CA GLN A 132 2.41 -6.00 13.38
C GLN A 132 2.01 -7.38 13.92
N LYS A 133 2.76 -7.94 14.88
CA LYS A 133 2.42 -9.23 15.49
C LYS A 133 1.03 -9.21 16.14
N LYS A 134 0.73 -8.14 16.88
CA LYS A 134 -0.58 -7.94 17.51
C LYS A 134 -1.73 -7.93 16.49
N LEU A 135 -1.53 -7.24 15.35
CA LEU A 135 -2.49 -7.26 14.24
C LEU A 135 -2.64 -8.65 13.62
N GLU A 136 -1.53 -9.34 13.35
CA GLU A 136 -1.56 -10.69 12.78
C GLU A 136 -2.33 -11.68 13.66
N GLU A 137 -2.06 -11.66 14.97
CA GLU A 137 -2.78 -12.47 15.98
C GLU A 137 -4.28 -12.14 15.98
N TYR A 138 -4.64 -10.85 15.99
CA TYR A 138 -6.03 -10.40 15.99
C TYR A 138 -6.77 -10.80 14.71
N TYR A 139 -6.22 -10.52 13.53
CA TYR A 139 -6.87 -10.85 12.27
C TYR A 139 -7.00 -12.35 12.06
N TYR A 140 -5.99 -13.13 12.45
CA TYR A 140 -6.07 -14.59 12.40
C TYR A 140 -7.21 -15.11 13.27
N LYS A 141 -7.29 -14.63 14.53
CA LYS A 141 -8.35 -15.01 15.46
C LYS A 141 -9.73 -14.59 14.95
N SER A 142 -9.88 -13.33 14.54
CA SER A 142 -11.15 -12.78 14.03
C SER A 142 -11.62 -13.53 12.78
N MET A 143 -10.75 -13.74 11.78
CA MET A 143 -11.08 -14.50 10.58
C MET A 143 -11.50 -15.93 10.93
N LYS A 144 -10.78 -16.60 11.83
CA LYS A 144 -11.12 -17.96 12.28
C LYS A 144 -12.49 -17.99 12.96
N GLU A 145 -12.79 -17.04 13.84
CA GLU A 145 -14.08 -16.95 14.54
C GLU A 145 -15.23 -16.62 13.58
N LYS A 146 -15.03 -15.72 12.62
CA LYS A 146 -16.05 -15.36 11.62
C LYS A 146 -16.37 -16.53 10.68
N ILE A 147 -15.35 -17.29 10.26
CA ILE A 147 -15.51 -18.48 9.41
C ILE A 147 -16.05 -19.67 10.21
N PHE A 148 -15.44 -20.04 11.33
CA PHE A 148 -15.74 -21.31 12.00
C PHE A 148 -16.58 -21.19 13.27
N GLY A 149 -16.84 -19.97 13.77
CA GLY A 149 -17.55 -19.70 15.03
C GLY A 149 -16.65 -19.79 16.26
N GLU A 150 -17.21 -19.47 17.43
CA GLU A 150 -16.52 -19.55 18.72
C GLU A 150 -16.37 -21.01 19.18
N GLY A 151 -15.16 -21.57 19.09
CA GLY A 151 -14.81 -22.89 19.59
C GLY A 151 -13.58 -23.51 18.93
N GLU A 152 -12.79 -24.29 19.67
CA GLU A 152 -11.62 -25.01 19.14
C GLU A 152 -12.03 -26.18 18.21
N SER A 153 -13.27 -26.65 18.31
CA SER A 153 -13.78 -27.77 17.54
C SER A 153 -14.11 -27.36 16.11
N MET A 154 -13.35 -27.90 15.14
CA MET A 154 -13.71 -27.88 13.72
C MET A 154 -14.94 -28.74 13.40
N LYS A 155 -15.60 -29.31 14.42
CA LYS A 155 -16.84 -30.07 14.27
C LYS A 155 -18.05 -29.28 14.75
N ASN A 156 -19.14 -29.42 14.03
CA ASN A 156 -20.47 -29.00 14.46
C ASN A 156 -20.94 -29.86 15.64
N SER A 157 -22.01 -29.41 16.31
CA SER A 157 -22.64 -30.14 17.42
C SER A 157 -23.16 -31.53 17.02
N ASP A 158 -23.38 -31.77 15.73
CA ASP A 158 -23.78 -33.06 15.15
C ASP A 158 -22.59 -33.98 14.78
N GLY A 159 -21.35 -33.55 15.06
CA GLY A 159 -20.11 -34.30 14.77
C GLY A 159 -19.56 -34.13 13.35
N THR A 160 -20.22 -33.37 12.47
CA THR A 160 -19.74 -33.09 11.10
C THR A 160 -18.63 -32.05 11.09
N PHE A 161 -17.66 -32.17 10.18
CA PHE A 161 -16.59 -31.19 10.01
C PHE A 161 -17.09 -29.93 9.28
N LYS A 162 -16.67 -28.77 9.78
CA LYS A 162 -16.85 -27.47 9.15
C LYS A 162 -15.79 -27.30 8.07
N VAL A 163 -16.20 -27.15 6.81
CA VAL A 163 -15.30 -26.92 5.68
C VAL A 163 -15.71 -25.64 4.97
N ILE A 164 -14.74 -24.90 4.45
CA ILE A 164 -14.96 -23.72 3.63
C ILE A 164 -14.58 -24.04 2.19
N ASP A 165 -15.40 -23.59 1.24
CA ASP A 165 -15.10 -23.70 -0.19
C ASP A 165 -13.93 -22.77 -0.54
N HIS A 166 -12.96 -23.28 -1.30
CA HIS A 166 -11.80 -22.51 -1.75
C HIS A 166 -12.18 -21.28 -2.57
N SER A 167 -13.32 -21.31 -3.29
CA SER A 167 -13.85 -20.13 -3.99
C SER A 167 -14.11 -18.96 -3.03
N ARG A 168 -14.47 -19.24 -1.78
CA ARG A 168 -14.70 -18.20 -0.75
C ARG A 168 -13.42 -17.48 -0.34
N PHE A 169 -12.27 -18.16 -0.33
CA PHE A 169 -10.99 -17.48 -0.10
C PHE A 169 -10.66 -16.52 -1.25
N ASN A 170 -11.06 -16.84 -2.48
CA ASN A 170 -10.92 -15.93 -3.62
C ASN A 170 -11.80 -14.68 -3.43
N SER A 171 -13.06 -14.84 -3.00
CA SER A 171 -13.95 -13.72 -2.69
C SER A 171 -13.43 -12.85 -1.53
N ILE A 172 -12.93 -13.47 -0.45
CA ILE A 172 -12.30 -12.76 0.68
C ILE A 172 -11.11 -11.95 0.18
N TYR A 173 -10.24 -12.55 -0.64
CA TYR A 173 -9.08 -11.87 -1.19
C TYR A 173 -9.47 -10.72 -2.13
N GLN A 174 -10.48 -10.88 -2.97
CA GLN A 174 -10.99 -9.83 -3.87
C GLN A 174 -11.54 -8.62 -3.08
N ASN A 175 -12.30 -8.88 -2.03
CA ASN A 175 -12.83 -7.83 -1.17
C ASN A 175 -11.70 -7.15 -0.36
N GLN A 176 -10.72 -7.91 0.14
CA GLN A 176 -9.53 -7.34 0.78
C GLN A 176 -8.72 -6.46 -0.18
N LEU A 177 -8.54 -6.86 -1.44
CA LEU A 177 -7.89 -6.04 -2.47
C LEU A 177 -8.64 -4.72 -2.68
N THR A 178 -9.97 -4.76 -2.71
CA THR A 178 -10.81 -3.56 -2.80
C THR A 178 -10.59 -2.65 -1.59
N ASN A 179 -10.65 -3.19 -0.37
CA ASN A 179 -10.42 -2.42 0.85
C ASN A 179 -9.01 -1.82 0.89
N ASN A 180 -8.00 -2.55 0.39
CA ASN A 180 -6.64 -2.04 0.30
C ASN A 180 -6.52 -0.91 -0.74
N ILE A 181 -7.20 -0.99 -1.88
CA ILE A 181 -7.30 0.10 -2.87
C ILE A 181 -7.92 1.35 -2.24
N LEU A 182 -9.08 1.21 -1.60
CA LEU A 182 -9.76 2.32 -0.95
C LEU A 182 -8.89 2.95 0.15
N THR A 183 -8.22 2.12 0.95
CA THR A 183 -7.29 2.56 1.99
C THR A 183 -6.07 3.27 1.42
N ALA A 184 -5.49 2.80 0.31
CA ALA A 184 -4.36 3.44 -0.35
C ALA A 184 -4.75 4.83 -0.88
N ILE A 185 -5.93 4.93 -1.50
CA ILE A 185 -6.49 6.21 -1.94
C ILE A 185 -6.70 7.14 -0.74
N SER A 186 -7.36 6.65 0.31
CA SER A 186 -7.59 7.40 1.55
C SER A 186 -6.29 7.86 2.20
N SER A 187 -5.23 7.05 2.17
CA SER A 187 -3.91 7.43 2.69
C SER A 187 -3.27 8.61 1.97
N PHE A 188 -3.56 8.78 0.68
CA PHE A 188 -3.11 9.95 -0.08
C PHE A 188 -4.05 11.14 0.15
N CYS A 189 -5.36 10.92 0.05
CA CYS A 189 -6.36 11.99 0.06
C CYS A 189 -6.61 12.60 1.44
N ILE A 190 -6.41 11.84 2.52
CA ILE A 190 -6.54 12.37 3.89
C ILE A 190 -5.51 13.48 4.15
N GLU A 191 -4.32 13.44 3.52
CA GLU A 191 -3.28 14.46 3.66
C GLU A 191 -3.38 15.57 2.59
N ALA A 192 -4.24 15.38 1.60
CA ALA A 192 -4.33 16.27 0.46
C ALA A 192 -5.19 17.50 0.78
N LYS A 193 -4.75 18.65 0.28
CA LYS A 193 -5.59 19.82 0.11
C LYS A 193 -6.02 19.92 -1.34
N MET A 194 -7.32 19.98 -1.59
CA MET A 194 -7.83 20.25 -2.94
C MET A 194 -7.59 21.72 -3.29
N MET A 195 -6.85 21.98 -4.36
CA MET A 195 -6.55 23.31 -4.88
C MET A 195 -7.25 23.50 -6.22
N GLY A 196 -7.90 24.64 -6.44
CA GLY A 196 -8.77 24.88 -7.60
C GLY A 196 -10.25 24.78 -7.25
N THR A 197 -11.12 24.70 -8.25
CA THR A 197 -12.58 24.70 -8.06
C THR A 197 -13.25 23.64 -8.94
N GLY A 198 -14.22 22.90 -8.36
CA GLY A 198 -15.02 21.92 -9.08
C GLY A 198 -14.19 20.82 -9.74
N GLU A 199 -14.50 20.52 -11.00
CA GLU A 199 -13.80 19.51 -11.81
C GLU A 199 -12.33 19.88 -12.09
N ASN A 200 -11.94 21.14 -11.87
CA ASN A 200 -10.58 21.67 -12.10
C ASN A 200 -9.72 21.69 -10.83
N ALA A 201 -10.13 20.97 -9.77
CA ALA A 201 -9.38 20.87 -8.54
C ALA A 201 -8.34 19.73 -8.58
N PHE A 202 -7.14 19.97 -8.06
CA PHE A 202 -6.08 18.97 -7.96
C PHE A 202 -5.62 18.79 -6.50
N PRO A 203 -5.25 17.56 -6.10
CA PRO A 203 -4.73 17.30 -4.76
C PRO A 203 -3.29 17.80 -4.62
N LEU A 204 -3.04 18.62 -3.59
CA LEU A 204 -1.71 19.09 -3.20
C LEU A 204 -1.38 18.60 -1.79
N LEU A 205 -0.25 17.92 -1.63
CA LEU A 205 0.33 17.51 -0.35
C LEU A 205 1.55 18.38 -0.05
N SER A 206 1.66 18.87 1.18
CA SER A 206 2.87 19.59 1.57
C SER A 206 4.06 18.64 1.73
N ASN A 207 5.25 19.04 1.30
CA ASN A 207 6.48 18.32 1.61
C ASN A 207 6.83 18.39 3.11
N THR A 208 6.25 19.35 3.84
CA THR A 208 6.47 19.50 5.29
C THR A 208 5.53 18.59 6.08
N GLN A 209 6.09 17.69 6.90
CA GLN A 209 5.32 16.71 7.67
C GLN A 209 4.26 17.34 8.59
N SER A 210 4.62 18.35 9.39
CA SER A 210 3.67 19.00 10.30
C SER A 210 2.49 19.66 9.57
N LYS A 211 2.70 20.16 8.35
CA LYS A 211 1.62 20.71 7.50
C LYS A 211 0.70 19.60 7.00
N ARG A 212 1.25 18.44 6.60
CA ARG A 212 0.44 17.27 6.21
C ARG A 212 -0.37 16.73 7.38
N GLU A 213 0.24 16.61 8.56
CA GLU A 213 -0.45 16.18 9.77
C GLU A 213 -1.57 17.17 10.12
N SER A 214 -1.32 18.48 10.02
CA SER A 214 -2.37 19.48 10.23
C SER A 214 -3.52 19.35 9.22
N GLN A 215 -3.21 19.12 7.94
CA GLN A 215 -4.23 18.91 6.90
C GLN A 215 -5.03 17.62 7.14
N ARG A 216 -4.36 16.55 7.57
CA ARG A 216 -4.97 15.27 7.97
C ARG A 216 -5.97 15.47 9.10
N LYS A 217 -5.59 16.19 10.16
CA LYS A 217 -6.47 16.52 11.29
C LYS A 217 -7.65 17.39 10.85
N GLU A 218 -7.42 18.34 9.96
CA GLU A 218 -8.49 19.17 9.38
C GLU A 218 -9.51 18.33 8.60
N ASN A 219 -9.05 17.43 7.72
CA ASN A 219 -9.91 16.59 6.90
C ASN A 219 -10.73 15.60 7.76
N ILE A 220 -10.15 15.07 8.85
CA ILE A 220 -10.89 14.28 9.85
C ILE A 220 -12.00 15.11 10.50
N LYS A 221 -11.69 16.31 11.00
CA LYS A 221 -12.68 17.16 11.67
C LYS A 221 -13.86 17.50 10.76
N LYS A 222 -13.59 17.78 9.48
CA LYS A 222 -14.63 18.08 8.49
C LYS A 222 -15.66 16.97 8.26
N LEU A 223 -15.36 15.72 8.64
CA LEU A 223 -16.36 14.64 8.60
C LEU A 223 -17.57 14.96 9.50
N GLY A 224 -17.34 15.61 10.64
CA GLY A 224 -18.37 16.00 11.61
C GLY A 224 -18.97 17.39 11.39
N ASP A 225 -18.58 18.11 10.34
CA ASP A 225 -19.15 19.43 10.05
C ASP A 225 -20.65 19.31 9.75
N LYS A 226 -21.44 20.33 10.12
CA LYS A 226 -22.89 20.37 9.89
C LYS A 226 -23.31 20.26 8.42
N GLY A 227 -22.36 20.41 7.50
CA GLY A 227 -22.61 20.38 6.07
C GLY A 227 -23.11 21.72 5.53
N ASN A 228 -23.78 21.69 4.39
CA ASN A 228 -24.33 22.87 3.72
C ASN A 228 -25.88 22.92 3.70
N GLY A 229 -26.54 22.02 4.44
CA GLY A 229 -28.00 21.88 4.46
C GLY A 229 -28.57 20.88 3.43
N GLU A 230 -27.77 20.47 2.44
CA GLU A 230 -28.11 19.42 1.47
C GLU A 230 -27.25 18.16 1.63
N LYS A 231 -26.01 18.33 2.12
CA LYS A 231 -25.02 17.27 2.31
C LYS A 231 -24.39 17.42 3.68
N SER A 232 -24.23 16.32 4.39
CA SER A 232 -23.43 16.23 5.62
C SER A 232 -21.95 16.54 5.36
N GLY A 233 -21.20 16.89 6.42
CA GLY A 233 -19.75 17.05 6.35
C GLY A 233 -19.06 15.82 5.76
N ALA A 234 -19.49 14.62 6.18
CA ALA A 234 -19.00 13.34 5.68
C ALA A 234 -19.25 13.17 4.16
N GLN A 235 -20.43 13.54 3.64
CA GLN A 235 -20.71 13.51 2.20
C GLN A 235 -19.82 14.49 1.42
N ILE A 236 -19.63 15.71 1.93
CA ILE A 236 -18.73 16.70 1.30
C ILE A 236 -17.29 16.18 1.27
N GLN A 237 -16.82 15.54 2.35
CA GLN A 237 -15.50 14.91 2.39
C GLN A 237 -15.39 13.73 1.45
N SER A 238 -16.45 12.91 1.30
CA SER A 238 -16.49 11.85 0.29
C SER A 238 -16.34 12.41 -1.13
N GLU A 239 -17.02 13.51 -1.47
CA GLU A 239 -16.88 14.15 -2.79
C GLU A 239 -15.48 14.74 -3.02
N SER A 240 -14.91 15.36 -1.98
CA SER A 240 -13.53 15.84 -2.02
C SER A 240 -12.54 14.69 -2.19
N TRP A 241 -12.77 13.55 -1.51
CA TRP A 241 -11.97 12.33 -1.61
C TRP A 241 -12.07 11.72 -3.02
N GLN A 242 -13.27 11.67 -3.61
CA GLN A 242 -13.48 11.24 -4.99
C GLN A 242 -12.72 12.11 -5.98
N SER A 243 -12.87 13.43 -5.87
CA SER A 243 -12.14 14.39 -6.71
C SER A 243 -10.62 14.26 -6.53
N CYS A 244 -10.16 14.03 -5.30
CA CYS A 244 -8.75 13.81 -5.01
C CYS A 244 -8.18 12.62 -5.77
N PHE A 245 -8.82 11.45 -5.72
CA PHE A 245 -8.24 10.25 -6.33
C PHE A 245 -8.34 10.26 -7.86
N ILE A 246 -9.42 10.79 -8.42
CA ILE A 246 -9.57 10.96 -9.88
C ILE A 246 -8.48 11.88 -10.40
N ASN A 247 -8.16 12.94 -9.66
CA ASN A 247 -7.20 13.94 -10.10
C ASN A 247 -5.73 13.63 -9.72
N ALA A 248 -5.48 12.61 -8.89
CA ALA A 248 -4.13 12.21 -8.49
C ALA A 248 -3.27 11.77 -9.70
N GLN A 249 -3.84 11.02 -10.66
CA GLN A 249 -3.10 10.58 -11.85
C GLN A 249 -2.57 11.75 -12.69
N TYR A 250 -3.30 12.87 -12.78
CA TYR A 250 -2.84 14.06 -13.50
C TYR A 250 -1.67 14.75 -12.78
N VAL A 251 -1.66 14.72 -11.45
CA VAL A 251 -0.53 15.21 -10.64
C VAL A 251 0.70 14.31 -10.85
N CYS A 252 0.53 12.98 -10.86
CA CYS A 252 1.63 12.05 -11.13
C CYS A 252 2.27 12.30 -12.50
N HIS A 253 1.47 12.28 -13.56
CA HIS A 253 2.00 12.31 -14.92
C HIS A 253 2.38 13.73 -15.39
N GLY A 254 2.12 14.77 -14.58
CA GLY A 254 2.23 16.16 -15.02
C GLY A 254 1.28 16.47 -16.18
N GLY A 255 0.20 15.69 -16.28
CA GLY A 255 -0.72 15.69 -17.40
C GLY A 255 -1.62 16.92 -17.44
N THR A 256 -2.07 17.24 -18.64
CA THR A 256 -3.13 18.22 -18.86
C THR A 256 -4.46 17.50 -18.73
N LYS A 257 -5.29 17.95 -17.80
CA LYS A 257 -6.69 17.55 -17.77
C LYS A 257 -7.44 18.35 -18.81
N THR A 258 -8.15 17.66 -19.69
CA THR A 258 -9.03 18.26 -20.69
C THR A 258 -10.47 18.17 -20.20
N THR A 259 -11.13 19.31 -20.01
CA THR A 259 -12.53 19.37 -19.57
C THR A 259 -13.38 20.00 -20.66
N LYS A 260 -14.46 19.33 -21.04
CA LYS A 260 -15.44 19.90 -21.96
C LYS A 260 -16.29 20.92 -21.24
N ASN A 261 -16.27 22.17 -21.72
CA ASN A 261 -17.16 23.21 -21.27
C ASN A 261 -18.59 22.84 -21.66
N LYS A 262 -19.46 22.65 -20.66
CA LYS A 262 -20.85 22.23 -20.86
C LYS A 262 -21.70 23.31 -21.54
N GLU A 263 -21.30 24.58 -21.49
CA GLU A 263 -22.02 25.72 -22.05
C GLU A 263 -21.58 26.05 -23.47
N THR A 264 -20.26 26.02 -23.75
CA THR A 264 -19.72 26.39 -25.07
C THR A 264 -19.42 25.18 -25.95
N GLY A 265 -19.28 23.99 -25.37
CA GLY A 265 -18.84 22.78 -26.06
C GLY A 265 -17.32 22.72 -26.32
N ASP A 266 -16.58 23.79 -25.99
CA ASP A 266 -15.13 23.88 -26.15
C ASP A 266 -14.39 23.05 -25.10
N TYR A 267 -13.13 22.74 -25.36
CA TYR A 267 -12.28 22.01 -24.42
C TYR A 267 -11.30 22.94 -23.71
N ASP A 268 -11.41 23.01 -22.39
CA ASP A 268 -10.44 23.68 -21.53
C ASP A 268 -9.32 22.72 -21.14
N LYS A 269 -8.08 23.20 -21.17
CA LYS A 269 -6.88 22.44 -20.82
C LYS A 269 -6.26 23.03 -19.57
N ILE A 270 -6.20 22.25 -18.49
CA ILE A 270 -5.65 22.69 -17.21
C ILE A 270 -4.62 21.71 -16.65
N THR A 271 -3.58 22.23 -16.00
CA THR A 271 -2.53 21.39 -15.39
C THR A 271 -2.49 21.61 -13.89
N ALA A 272 -2.05 20.59 -13.16
CA ALA A 272 -1.75 20.73 -11.74
C ALA A 272 -0.72 21.85 -11.48
N LYS A 273 0.32 21.95 -12.33
CA LYS A 273 1.33 23.03 -12.26
C LYS A 273 0.70 24.42 -12.32
N SER A 274 -0.23 24.65 -13.26
CA SER A 274 -0.89 25.95 -13.39
C SER A 274 -1.80 26.26 -12.20
N VAL A 275 -2.56 25.27 -11.71
CA VAL A 275 -3.45 25.44 -10.54
C VAL A 275 -2.68 25.73 -9.26
N PHE A 276 -1.53 25.10 -9.06
CA PHE A 276 -0.70 25.32 -7.88
C PHE A 276 0.14 26.60 -7.95
N GLY A 277 0.24 27.23 -9.12
CA GLY A 277 1.14 28.37 -9.34
C GLY A 277 2.61 27.97 -9.36
N TYR A 278 2.92 26.75 -9.82
CA TYR A 278 4.27 26.22 -9.91
C TYR A 278 5.11 27.04 -10.91
N LYS A 279 6.38 27.30 -10.56
CA LYS A 279 7.39 27.90 -11.44
C LYS A 279 8.66 27.06 -11.41
N GLU A 280 9.26 26.83 -12.57
CA GLU A 280 10.50 26.06 -12.68
C GLU A 280 11.68 26.78 -12.03
N ASP A 281 11.75 28.10 -12.25
CA ASP A 281 12.75 28.98 -11.69
C ASP A 281 12.14 30.04 -10.78
N CYS A 282 12.58 30.04 -9.51
CA CYS A 282 12.23 31.03 -8.50
C CYS A 282 13.36 32.06 -8.29
N SER A 283 14.52 31.89 -8.94
CA SER A 283 15.72 32.71 -8.71
C SER A 283 15.55 34.17 -9.13
N SER A 284 14.75 34.41 -10.17
CA SER A 284 14.41 35.72 -10.72
C SER A 284 13.43 36.55 -9.86
N ILE A 285 12.87 35.97 -8.80
CA ILE A 285 11.95 36.68 -7.88
C ILE A 285 12.78 37.48 -6.87
N SER A 286 12.72 38.82 -6.97
CA SER A 286 13.46 39.74 -6.08
C SER A 286 12.84 39.87 -4.67
N ASP A 287 11.53 39.63 -4.56
CA ASP A 287 10.79 39.66 -3.29
C ASP A 287 11.03 38.37 -2.51
N THR A 288 11.60 38.49 -1.30
CA THR A 288 12.07 37.35 -0.50
C THR A 288 10.93 36.42 -0.08
N ASP A 289 9.78 36.98 0.29
CA ASP A 289 8.62 36.19 0.72
C ASP A 289 7.98 35.47 -0.46
N LYS A 290 7.86 36.14 -1.61
CA LYS A 290 7.38 35.51 -2.84
C LYS A 290 8.34 34.42 -3.33
N LYS A 291 9.65 34.64 -3.20
CA LYS A 291 10.67 33.64 -3.54
C LYS A 291 10.55 32.41 -2.64
N LYS A 292 10.43 32.60 -1.32
CA LYS A 292 10.23 31.50 -0.36
C LYS A 292 8.95 30.72 -0.66
N LYS A 293 7.85 31.40 -0.95
CA LYS A 293 6.57 30.78 -1.34
C LYS A 293 6.71 29.97 -2.63
N CYS A 294 7.42 30.49 -3.63
CA CYS A 294 7.71 29.80 -4.88
C CYS A 294 8.50 28.49 -4.65
N GLU A 295 9.56 28.55 -3.85
CA GLU A 295 10.37 27.37 -3.49
C GLU A 295 9.57 26.34 -2.68
N GLU A 296 8.68 26.81 -1.80
CA GLU A 296 7.78 25.93 -1.05
C GLU A 296 6.77 25.24 -1.98
N THR A 297 6.10 25.98 -2.88
CA THR A 297 5.21 25.41 -3.89
C THR A 297 5.93 24.38 -4.77
N LYS A 298 7.18 24.63 -5.16
CA LYS A 298 7.99 23.69 -5.93
C LYS A 298 8.25 22.38 -5.16
N LYS A 299 8.60 22.47 -3.88
CA LYS A 299 8.80 21.30 -3.01
C LYS A 299 7.51 20.54 -2.79
N ASP A 300 6.40 21.23 -2.51
CA ASP A 300 5.09 20.64 -2.30
C ASP A 300 4.58 19.94 -3.57
N TYR A 301 4.75 20.55 -4.75
CA TYR A 301 4.43 19.93 -6.03
C TYR A 301 5.23 18.65 -6.28
N ASN A 302 6.56 18.69 -6.12
CA ASN A 302 7.40 17.51 -6.34
C ASN A 302 7.07 16.38 -5.38
N TYR A 303 6.81 16.70 -4.10
CA TYR A 303 6.36 15.72 -3.12
C TYR A 303 5.00 15.12 -3.50
N SER A 304 4.06 15.96 -3.93
CA SER A 304 2.73 15.53 -4.38
C SER A 304 2.83 14.63 -5.61
N LYS A 305 3.67 14.98 -6.59
CA LYS A 305 3.92 14.17 -7.80
C LYS A 305 4.42 12.78 -7.42
N GLY A 306 5.44 12.68 -6.57
CA GLY A 306 5.99 11.39 -6.12
C GLY A 306 4.94 10.52 -5.43
N ARG A 307 4.21 11.07 -4.46
CA ARG A 307 3.14 10.35 -3.74
C ARG A 307 1.98 9.96 -4.66
N ALA A 308 1.62 10.81 -5.61
CA ALA A 308 0.59 10.50 -6.59
C ALA A 308 1.02 9.37 -7.52
N CYS A 309 2.29 9.32 -7.94
CA CYS A 309 2.80 8.21 -8.76
C CYS A 309 2.88 6.89 -8.01
N GLU A 310 3.23 6.92 -6.72
CA GLU A 310 3.14 5.73 -5.87
C GLU A 310 1.71 5.18 -5.79
N LEU A 311 0.72 6.07 -5.62
CA LEU A 311 -0.69 5.69 -5.63
C LEU A 311 -1.10 5.13 -7.00
N THR A 312 -0.79 5.83 -8.10
CA THR A 312 -1.09 5.38 -9.47
C THR A 312 -0.52 4.00 -9.75
N ASN A 313 0.76 3.76 -9.42
CA ASN A 313 1.40 2.46 -9.62
C ASN A 313 0.78 1.37 -8.74
N TYR A 314 0.44 1.69 -7.49
CA TYR A 314 -0.27 0.75 -6.61
C TYR A 314 -1.63 0.34 -7.22
N LEU A 315 -2.41 1.30 -7.70
CA LEU A 315 -3.72 1.04 -8.34
C LEU A 315 -3.59 0.20 -9.60
N LYS A 316 -2.56 0.45 -10.41
CA LYS A 316 -2.23 -0.37 -11.59
C LYS A 316 -1.95 -1.82 -11.22
N VAL A 317 -1.09 -2.06 -10.22
CA VAL A 317 -0.78 -3.41 -9.73
C VAL A 317 -2.01 -4.09 -9.11
N ALA A 318 -2.77 -3.35 -8.30
CA ALA A 318 -3.98 -3.88 -7.66
C ALA A 318 -5.03 -4.27 -8.70
N ARG A 319 -5.18 -3.50 -9.78
CA ARG A 319 -6.01 -3.84 -10.94
C ARG A 319 -5.57 -5.13 -11.63
N GLN A 320 -4.26 -5.34 -11.84
CA GLN A 320 -3.76 -6.61 -12.40
C GLN A 320 -4.10 -7.80 -11.50
N ASN A 321 -3.98 -7.61 -10.19
CA ASN A 321 -4.32 -8.65 -9.22
C ASN A 321 -5.83 -8.95 -9.24
N LEU A 322 -6.69 -7.92 -9.32
CA LEU A 322 -8.13 -8.11 -9.47
C LEU A 322 -8.46 -8.89 -10.75
N LYS A 323 -7.84 -8.56 -11.88
CA LYS A 323 -7.99 -9.30 -13.14
C LYS A 323 -7.58 -10.78 -13.02
N ALA A 324 -6.47 -11.06 -12.31
CA ALA A 324 -6.03 -12.42 -12.07
C ALA A 324 -7.03 -13.20 -11.19
N VAL A 325 -7.59 -12.54 -10.17
CA VAL A 325 -8.60 -13.09 -9.26
C VAL A 325 -9.91 -13.39 -9.99
N GLU A 326 -10.37 -12.50 -10.87
CA GLU A 326 -11.55 -12.72 -11.73
C GLU A 326 -11.37 -13.95 -12.63
N LYS A 327 -10.18 -14.13 -13.20
CA LYS A 327 -9.87 -15.33 -14.02
C LYS A 327 -9.88 -16.62 -13.20
N ILE A 328 -9.38 -16.58 -11.97
CA ILE A 328 -9.44 -17.71 -11.04
C ILE A 328 -10.90 -18.04 -10.71
N ASP A 329 -11.72 -17.01 -10.46
CA ASP A 329 -13.15 -17.19 -10.19
C ASP A 329 -13.90 -17.87 -11.35
N GLN A 330 -13.66 -17.41 -12.58
CA GLN A 330 -14.18 -18.04 -13.79
C GLN A 330 -13.78 -19.53 -13.88
N GLY A 331 -12.54 -19.86 -13.53
CA GLY A 331 -12.07 -21.24 -13.46
C GLY A 331 -12.83 -22.09 -12.43
N TYR A 332 -13.11 -21.53 -11.24
CA TYR A 332 -13.96 -22.20 -10.25
C TYR A 332 -15.38 -22.42 -10.77
N GLN A 333 -15.98 -21.44 -11.45
CA GLN A 333 -17.31 -21.57 -12.05
C GLN A 333 -17.35 -22.65 -13.15
N GLU A 334 -16.28 -22.79 -13.95
CA GLU A 334 -16.15 -23.86 -14.94
C GLU A 334 -16.04 -25.24 -14.29
N ILE A 335 -15.22 -25.38 -13.24
CA ILE A 335 -15.12 -26.63 -12.46
C ILE A 335 -16.47 -26.98 -11.82
N ALA A 336 -17.19 -25.98 -11.28
CA ALA A 336 -18.51 -26.14 -10.68
C ALA A 336 -19.52 -26.71 -11.68
N LYS A 337 -19.52 -26.21 -12.93
CA LYS A 337 -20.37 -26.73 -14.03
C LYS A 337 -20.13 -28.22 -14.32
N THR A 338 -18.93 -28.74 -14.01
CA THR A 338 -18.56 -30.14 -14.19
C THR A 338 -18.78 -31.03 -12.94
N GLY A 339 -19.28 -30.47 -11.83
CA GLY A 339 -19.63 -31.21 -10.62
C GLY A 339 -18.46 -31.51 -9.65
N GLY A 340 -17.31 -30.87 -9.82
CA GLY A 340 -16.03 -31.27 -9.19
C GLY A 340 -15.58 -30.54 -7.91
N LEU A 341 -16.48 -29.99 -7.09
CA LEU A 341 -16.06 -29.12 -5.96
C LEU A 341 -15.80 -29.82 -4.61
N ALA A 342 -16.05 -31.12 -4.47
CA ALA A 342 -15.90 -31.81 -3.18
C ALA A 342 -14.76 -32.84 -3.19
N VAL A 343 -13.54 -32.41 -2.87
CA VAL A 343 -12.45 -33.33 -2.47
C VAL A 343 -12.16 -33.10 -1.00
N ALA A 344 -12.54 -34.07 -0.16
CA ALA A 344 -12.24 -34.06 1.26
C ALA A 344 -11.04 -34.97 1.56
N ALA A 345 -9.90 -34.36 1.91
CA ALA A 345 -8.73 -35.08 2.41
C ALA A 345 -8.79 -35.20 3.93
N THR A 346 -9.80 -35.89 4.49
CA THR A 346 -9.90 -36.08 5.94
C THR A 346 -9.18 -37.33 6.45
N GLY A 347 -8.64 -38.18 5.56
CA GLY A 347 -8.01 -39.45 5.95
C GLY A 347 -8.96 -40.49 6.56
N GLU A 348 -10.22 -40.13 6.80
CA GLU A 348 -11.28 -41.01 7.30
C GLU A 348 -11.97 -41.71 6.12
N LYS A 349 -12.30 -43.00 6.28
CA LYS A 349 -13.04 -43.76 5.27
C LYS A 349 -14.46 -43.20 5.14
N LEU A 350 -14.75 -42.58 4.00
CA LEU A 350 -16.07 -42.06 3.65
C LEU A 350 -17.12 -43.18 3.71
N ASN A 351 -18.05 -43.08 4.64
CA ASN A 351 -19.28 -43.87 4.63
C ASN A 351 -20.26 -43.17 3.67
N PRO A 352 -20.72 -43.80 2.57
CA PRO A 352 -21.59 -43.18 1.58
C PRO A 352 -22.96 -42.72 2.13
N ASN A 353 -23.33 -43.13 3.34
CA ASN A 353 -24.60 -42.77 3.99
C ASN A 353 -24.45 -41.70 5.10
N GLN A 354 -23.28 -41.10 5.29
CA GLN A 354 -23.06 -40.05 6.29
C GLN A 354 -22.42 -38.81 5.64
N ASN A 355 -23.14 -37.69 5.63
CA ASN A 355 -22.55 -36.40 5.32
C ASN A 355 -21.65 -35.98 6.49
N LEU A 356 -20.35 -36.31 6.40
CA LEU A 356 -19.34 -35.94 7.40
C LEU A 356 -18.93 -34.46 7.31
N ILE A 357 -19.41 -33.72 6.31
CA ILE A 357 -18.98 -32.36 5.98
C ILE A 357 -20.18 -31.44 5.86
N LYS A 358 -20.06 -30.27 6.46
CA LYS A 358 -21.00 -29.17 6.30
C LYS A 358 -20.23 -27.92 5.86
N ASN A 359 -20.58 -27.40 4.69
CA ASN A 359 -20.01 -26.16 4.20
C ASN A 359 -20.44 -25.00 5.09
N VAL A 360 -19.46 -24.19 5.50
CA VAL A 360 -19.74 -22.92 6.16
C VAL A 360 -20.06 -21.88 5.09
N SER A 361 -21.18 -21.19 5.23
CA SER A 361 -21.44 -19.97 4.45
C SER A 361 -20.75 -18.77 5.09
N THR A 362 -20.04 -18.01 4.26
CA THR A 362 -19.40 -16.73 4.61
C THR A 362 -20.02 -15.56 3.88
N ASP A 363 -21.11 -15.77 3.13
CA ASP A 363 -21.69 -14.78 2.21
C ASP A 363 -22.13 -13.51 2.95
N ASP A 364 -22.88 -13.68 4.05
CA ASP A 364 -23.35 -12.56 4.88
C ASP A 364 -22.26 -11.98 5.80
N LYS A 365 -21.04 -12.52 5.75
CA LYS A 365 -19.92 -12.17 6.64
C LYS A 365 -18.70 -11.63 5.90
N LEU A 366 -18.75 -11.52 4.57
CA LEU A 366 -17.57 -11.15 3.78
C LEU A 366 -16.98 -9.81 4.25
N ASP A 367 -17.82 -8.78 4.37
CA ASP A 367 -17.41 -7.46 4.87
C ASP A 367 -17.00 -7.48 6.35
N GLU A 368 -17.57 -8.38 7.17
CA GLU A 368 -17.13 -8.56 8.56
C GLU A 368 -15.74 -9.20 8.66
N ILE A 369 -15.33 -9.99 7.67
CA ILE A 369 -14.02 -10.66 7.62
C ILE A 369 -12.93 -9.69 7.14
N THR A 370 -13.26 -8.81 6.20
CA THR A 370 -12.27 -7.98 5.47
C THR A 370 -12.26 -6.51 5.88
N ALA A 371 -13.31 -6.00 6.53
CA ALA A 371 -13.35 -4.62 7.00
C ALA A 371 -13.10 -4.55 8.51
N VAL A 372 -12.35 -3.53 8.90
CA VAL A 372 -11.94 -3.25 10.28
C VAL A 372 -12.31 -1.82 10.63
N THR A 373 -12.86 -1.62 11.81
CA THR A 373 -13.14 -0.30 12.38
C THR A 373 -11.90 0.29 13.03
N SER A 374 -11.87 1.60 13.23
CA SER A 374 -10.72 2.25 13.89
C SER A 374 -10.50 1.74 15.31
N ASN A 375 -11.55 1.38 16.05
CA ASN A 375 -11.41 0.80 17.40
C ASN A 375 -10.88 -0.63 17.36
N GLU A 376 -11.40 -1.47 16.45
CA GLU A 376 -10.90 -2.85 16.26
C GLU A 376 -9.40 -2.83 15.94
N PHE A 377 -8.99 -1.91 15.07
CA PHE A 377 -7.59 -1.76 14.72
C PHE A 377 -6.74 -1.26 15.89
N VAL A 378 -7.17 -0.27 16.65
CA VAL A 378 -6.32 0.36 17.68
C VAL A 378 -6.32 -0.43 18.98
N ASN A 379 -7.50 -0.68 19.53
CA ASN A 379 -7.70 -1.19 20.89
C ASN A 379 -7.92 -2.70 20.90
N ASP A 380 -8.86 -3.23 20.11
CA ASP A 380 -9.21 -4.66 20.17
C ASP A 380 -8.05 -5.54 19.68
N SER A 381 -7.33 -5.07 18.65
CA SER A 381 -6.13 -5.75 18.15
C SER A 381 -4.90 -5.55 19.04
N LYS A 382 -4.93 -4.57 19.95
CA LYS A 382 -3.77 -4.12 20.75
C LYS A 382 -2.62 -3.56 19.92
N PHE A 383 -2.92 -3.00 18.75
CA PHE A 383 -1.93 -2.32 17.93
C PHE A 383 -1.24 -1.18 18.68
N SER A 384 -1.99 -0.38 19.45
CA SER A 384 -1.44 0.73 20.23
C SER A 384 -0.41 0.26 21.25
N GLU A 385 -0.68 -0.85 21.95
CA GLU A 385 0.26 -1.50 22.88
C GLU A 385 1.56 -1.90 22.14
N GLY A 386 1.43 -2.58 21.00
CA GLY A 386 2.59 -3.00 20.20
C GLY A 386 3.41 -1.82 19.64
N VAL A 387 2.78 -0.70 19.30
CA VAL A 387 3.48 0.54 18.91
C VAL A 387 4.26 1.12 20.10
N ASN A 388 3.68 1.11 21.30
CA ASN A 388 4.37 1.58 22.50
C ASN A 388 5.58 0.69 22.84
N GLU A 389 5.47 -0.62 22.62
CA GLU A 389 6.60 -1.56 22.74
C GLU A 389 7.70 -1.26 21.70
N ASP A 390 7.34 -1.03 20.44
CA ASP A 390 8.28 -0.66 19.38
C ASP A 390 8.98 0.69 19.65
N LEU A 391 8.23 1.65 20.23
CA LEU A 391 8.74 2.97 20.62
C LEU A 391 9.71 2.85 21.79
N ALA A 392 9.36 2.09 22.83
CA ALA A 392 10.23 1.84 23.98
C ALA A 392 11.54 1.15 23.55
N GLU A 393 11.48 0.24 22.57
CA GLU A 393 12.68 -0.37 21.99
C GLU A 393 13.55 0.67 21.28
N LEU A 394 12.96 1.62 20.53
CA LEU A 394 13.71 2.70 19.90
C LEU A 394 14.28 3.69 20.92
N GLU A 395 13.57 3.97 22.02
CA GLU A 395 14.05 4.83 23.10
C GLU A 395 15.16 4.18 23.93
N SER A 396 15.33 2.85 23.85
CA SER A 396 16.55 2.20 24.33
C SER A 396 17.77 2.49 23.43
N CYS A 397 17.54 2.96 22.21
CA CYS A 397 18.56 3.33 21.22
C CYS A 397 18.91 4.83 21.25
N ILE A 398 17.91 5.70 21.38
CA ILE A 398 18.10 7.17 21.44
C ILE A 398 17.51 7.77 22.73
N ALA A 399 18.20 8.73 23.32
CA ALA A 399 17.77 9.45 24.52
C ALA A 399 17.81 10.97 24.28
N LYS A 400 16.97 11.73 24.99
CA LYS A 400 17.11 13.19 25.01
C LYS A 400 18.23 13.59 25.95
N ASP A 401 19.15 14.39 25.44
CA ASP A 401 20.18 15.04 26.22
C ASP A 401 19.52 16.01 27.22
N PRO A 402 19.82 15.91 28.52
CA PRO A 402 19.16 16.69 29.55
C PRO A 402 19.53 18.19 29.53
N ASP A 403 20.68 18.55 28.96
CA ASP A 403 21.18 19.93 28.95
C ASP A 403 20.68 20.70 27.70
N THR A 404 20.54 20.01 26.58
CA THR A 404 20.20 20.60 25.27
C THR A 404 18.79 20.26 24.80
N GLY A 405 18.20 19.17 25.32
CA GLY A 405 16.93 18.63 24.85
C GLY A 405 17.00 17.93 23.48
N GLU A 406 18.18 17.84 22.88
CA GLU A 406 18.40 17.17 21.59
C GLU A 406 18.52 15.66 21.76
N TYR A 407 18.18 14.88 20.72
CA TYR A 407 18.39 13.43 20.77
C TYR A 407 19.88 13.08 20.61
N ILE A 408 20.37 12.19 21.47
CA ILE A 408 21.68 11.56 21.44
C ILE A 408 21.51 10.03 21.48
N LEU A 409 22.56 9.29 21.13
CA LEU A 409 22.56 7.84 21.31
C LEU A 409 22.61 7.47 22.79
N ALA A 410 21.80 6.48 23.18
CA ALA A 410 21.90 5.89 24.49
C ALA A 410 23.26 5.18 24.65
N PRO A 411 23.87 5.19 25.86
CA PRO A 411 25.15 4.53 26.09
C PRO A 411 25.13 3.06 25.66
N ASN A 412 26.13 2.63 24.87
CA ASN A 412 26.26 1.26 24.32
C ASN A 412 25.14 0.80 23.37
N ALA A 413 24.29 1.70 22.85
CA ALA A 413 23.14 1.32 22.02
C ALA A 413 23.40 1.28 20.50
N GLN A 414 24.66 1.39 20.07
CA GLN A 414 25.02 1.40 18.65
C GLN A 414 24.52 0.15 17.90
N GLU A 415 24.58 -1.02 18.54
CA GLU A 415 24.14 -2.27 17.93
C GLU A 415 22.61 -2.40 17.88
N SER A 416 21.89 -1.97 18.92
CA SER A 416 20.42 -1.99 18.92
C SER A 416 19.84 -1.03 17.87
N CYS A 417 20.48 0.11 17.64
CA CYS A 417 20.06 1.08 16.62
C CYS A 417 20.16 0.57 15.17
N LYS A 418 21.00 -0.45 14.88
CA LYS A 418 21.10 -1.05 13.54
C LYS A 418 19.81 -1.72 13.08
N LYS A 419 18.86 -1.98 13.99
CA LYS A 419 17.50 -2.44 13.63
C LYS A 419 16.73 -1.40 12.80
N TYR A 420 17.01 -0.11 13.00
CA TYR A 420 16.24 0.99 12.42
C TYR A 420 16.93 1.66 11.23
N LEU A 421 18.27 1.60 11.16
CA LEU A 421 19.06 2.11 10.05
C LEU A 421 19.89 1.00 9.41
N ASN A 422 19.72 0.79 8.10
CA ASN A 422 20.54 -0.13 7.33
C ASN A 422 21.97 0.43 7.20
N THR A 423 22.94 -0.23 7.83
CA THR A 423 24.35 0.14 7.78
C THR A 423 25.09 -0.40 6.56
N ASN A 424 24.50 -1.33 5.79
CA ASN A 424 25.10 -1.89 4.58
C ASN A 424 24.79 -1.00 3.37
N ARG A 425 25.63 0.02 3.14
CA ARG A 425 25.45 0.99 2.04
C ARG A 425 25.54 0.35 0.67
N GLU A 426 26.42 -0.63 0.52
CA GLU A 426 26.59 -1.35 -0.74
C GLU A 426 25.32 -2.13 -1.12
N GLU A 427 24.71 -2.81 -0.15
CA GLU A 427 23.43 -3.49 -0.37
C GLU A 427 22.30 -2.50 -0.66
N VAL A 428 22.25 -1.35 0.02
CA VAL A 428 21.28 -0.29 -0.29
C VAL A 428 21.44 0.20 -1.74
N ASP A 429 22.66 0.53 -2.15
CA ASP A 429 22.95 1.00 -3.52
C ASP A 429 22.66 -0.09 -4.56
N ARG A 430 22.95 -1.36 -4.25
CA ARG A 430 22.60 -2.51 -5.10
C ARG A 430 21.08 -2.63 -5.30
N ILE A 431 20.30 -2.56 -4.22
CA ILE A 431 18.84 -2.67 -4.28
C ILE A 431 18.25 -1.50 -5.07
N LYS A 432 18.76 -0.27 -4.87
CA LYS A 432 18.36 0.91 -5.65
C LYS A 432 18.61 0.75 -7.14
N SER A 433 19.81 0.29 -7.49
CA SER A 433 20.21 0.05 -8.88
C SER A 433 19.34 -1.03 -9.53
N GLU A 434 19.10 -2.14 -8.83
CA GLU A 434 18.20 -3.20 -9.30
C GLU A 434 16.77 -2.67 -9.51
N TYR A 435 16.25 -1.87 -8.56
CA TYR A 435 14.94 -1.24 -8.70
C TYR A 435 14.84 -0.35 -9.94
N ALA A 436 15.81 0.55 -10.08
CA ALA A 436 15.84 1.51 -11.16
C ALA A 436 15.97 0.83 -12.52
N LEU A 437 16.83 -0.19 -12.62
CA LEU A 437 16.98 -0.99 -13.84
C LEU A 437 15.68 -1.67 -14.25
N ARG A 438 14.96 -2.27 -13.29
CA ARG A 438 13.65 -2.90 -13.56
C ARG A 438 12.66 -1.89 -14.09
N LEU A 439 12.50 -0.75 -13.42
CA LEU A 439 11.55 0.28 -13.82
C LEU A 439 11.89 0.92 -15.17
N ARG A 440 13.17 1.15 -15.45
CA ARG A 440 13.62 1.68 -16.75
C ARG A 440 13.50 0.65 -17.86
N GLY A 441 13.81 -0.62 -17.61
CA GLY A 441 13.56 -1.72 -18.54
C GLY A 441 12.08 -1.87 -18.90
N LEU A 442 11.20 -1.76 -17.90
CA LEU A 442 9.76 -1.71 -18.13
C LEU A 442 9.34 -0.49 -18.96
N SER A 443 10.00 0.67 -18.78
CA SER A 443 9.75 1.87 -19.60
C SER A 443 10.14 1.69 -21.06
N GLU A 444 11.25 1.02 -21.34
CA GLU A 444 11.65 0.68 -22.70
C GLU A 444 10.62 -0.23 -23.40
N LYS A 445 9.96 -1.12 -22.65
CA LYS A 445 8.88 -1.94 -23.20
C LYS A 445 7.71 -1.09 -23.71
N ALA A 446 7.38 0.01 -23.03
CA ALA A 446 6.37 0.96 -23.50
C ALA A 446 6.85 1.74 -24.74
N ASN A 447 8.15 2.02 -24.85
CA ASN A 447 8.77 2.67 -26.01
C ASN A 447 8.80 1.81 -27.28
N LEU A 448 8.53 0.50 -27.17
CA LEU A 448 8.28 -0.37 -28.33
C LEU A 448 6.97 -0.03 -29.06
N ILE A 449 6.07 0.75 -28.43
CA ILE A 449 4.90 1.31 -29.12
C ILE A 449 5.40 2.41 -30.06
N ASP A 450 5.46 2.12 -31.36
CA ASP A 450 5.90 3.10 -32.37
C ASP A 450 4.98 4.32 -32.38
N LYS A 451 5.50 5.43 -31.84
CA LYS A 451 4.82 6.72 -31.68
C LYS A 451 4.50 7.42 -33.01
N GLU A 452 5.21 7.10 -34.09
CA GLU A 452 5.07 7.75 -35.39
C GLU A 452 4.14 6.97 -36.34
N SER A 453 3.94 5.68 -36.06
CA SER A 453 3.06 4.78 -36.80
C SER A 453 1.59 5.00 -36.47
N ASP A 454 0.71 4.79 -37.45
CA ASP A 454 -0.74 4.76 -37.26
C ASP A 454 -1.25 3.35 -36.82
N ASP A 455 -0.36 2.37 -36.67
CA ASP A 455 -0.70 1.01 -36.21
C ASP A 455 -1.20 1.01 -34.76
N THR A 456 -2.39 0.45 -34.54
CA THR A 456 -3.05 0.39 -33.23
C THR A 456 -2.63 -0.84 -32.41
N LYS A 457 -2.01 -1.86 -33.01
CA LYS A 457 -1.72 -3.15 -32.34
C LYS A 457 -0.93 -3.02 -31.05
N GLY A 458 0.09 -2.16 -31.01
CA GLY A 458 0.88 -1.92 -29.80
C GLY A 458 0.05 -1.29 -28.68
N VAL A 459 -0.86 -0.37 -29.02
CA VAL A 459 -1.78 0.28 -28.08
C VAL A 459 -2.86 -0.69 -27.61
N GLU A 460 -3.44 -1.48 -28.52
CA GLU A 460 -4.41 -2.52 -28.19
C GLU A 460 -3.82 -3.55 -27.23
N SER A 461 -2.62 -4.06 -27.52
CA SER A 461 -1.94 -5.02 -26.63
C SER A 461 -1.69 -4.40 -25.25
N PHE A 462 -1.23 -3.15 -25.22
CA PHE A 462 -1.02 -2.44 -23.97
C PHE A 462 -2.33 -2.27 -23.19
N LEU A 463 -3.40 -1.78 -23.79
CA LEU A 463 -4.70 -1.58 -23.13
C LEU A 463 -5.33 -2.91 -22.67
N LYS A 464 -5.19 -4.00 -23.44
CA LYS A 464 -5.59 -5.36 -23.01
C LYS A 464 -4.84 -5.77 -21.77
N ASP A 465 -3.53 -5.52 -21.71
CA ASP A 465 -2.72 -5.77 -20.53
C ASP A 465 -3.19 -4.91 -19.35
N GLN A 466 -3.57 -3.65 -19.58
CA GLN A 466 -4.20 -2.78 -18.58
C GLN A 466 -5.61 -3.24 -18.14
N GLY A 467 -6.18 -4.27 -18.77
CA GLY A 467 -7.48 -4.84 -18.40
C GLY A 467 -8.67 -4.17 -19.07
N TYR A 468 -8.45 -3.41 -20.14
CA TYR A 468 -9.56 -2.88 -20.95
C TYR A 468 -10.23 -4.03 -21.71
N THR A 469 -11.56 -4.01 -21.79
CA THR A 469 -12.34 -4.92 -22.65
C THR A 469 -12.18 -4.54 -24.12
N GLU A 470 -12.47 -5.45 -25.06
CA GLU A 470 -12.43 -5.13 -26.50
C GLU A 470 -13.34 -3.94 -26.84
N ASP A 471 -14.49 -3.82 -26.17
CA ASP A 471 -15.42 -2.69 -26.36
C ASP A 471 -14.84 -1.38 -25.83
N GLN A 472 -14.20 -1.38 -24.65
CA GLN A 472 -13.52 -0.20 -24.10
C GLN A 472 -12.31 0.21 -24.94
N ILE A 473 -11.56 -0.76 -25.48
CA ILE A 473 -10.47 -0.52 -26.40
C ILE A 473 -11.01 0.10 -27.69
N GLY A 474 -12.11 -0.46 -28.22
CA GLY A 474 -12.83 0.10 -29.34
C GLY A 474 -13.18 1.57 -29.12
N GLN A 475 -13.81 1.90 -27.99
CA GLN A 475 -14.15 3.28 -27.60
C GLN A 475 -12.91 4.18 -27.45
N THR A 476 -11.85 3.68 -26.83
CA THR A 476 -10.60 4.45 -26.64
C THR A 476 -9.90 4.73 -27.97
N ILE A 477 -9.97 3.79 -28.91
CA ILE A 477 -9.30 3.81 -30.23
C ILE A 477 -10.24 4.31 -31.34
N GLU A 478 -11.50 4.65 -31.04
CA GLU A 478 -12.52 5.03 -32.02
C GLU A 478 -12.05 6.16 -32.96
N ALA A 479 -12.68 6.24 -34.15
CA ALA A 479 -12.21 6.97 -35.35
C ALA A 479 -11.86 8.47 -35.20
N ASN A 480 -12.11 9.06 -34.03
CA ASN A 480 -11.76 10.44 -33.72
C ASN A 480 -10.64 10.57 -32.69
N THR A 481 -10.10 9.52 -32.07
CA THR A 481 -8.95 9.65 -31.16
C THR A 481 -7.66 9.83 -31.96
N ASP A 482 -6.90 10.89 -31.68
CA ASP A 482 -5.55 11.05 -32.26
C ASP A 482 -4.60 9.98 -31.69
N ILE A 483 -4.43 8.88 -32.42
CA ILE A 483 -3.63 7.72 -32.00
C ILE A 483 -2.18 8.09 -31.71
N LYS A 484 -1.60 9.06 -32.42
CA LYS A 484 -0.22 9.50 -32.15
C LYS A 484 -0.13 10.24 -30.82
N LYS A 485 -1.11 11.09 -30.51
CA LYS A 485 -1.21 11.73 -29.18
C LYS A 485 -1.46 10.73 -28.07
N LEU A 486 -2.34 9.75 -28.28
CA LEU A 486 -2.59 8.69 -27.28
C LEU A 486 -1.31 7.90 -27.00
N LYS A 487 -0.55 7.51 -28.03
CA LYS A 487 0.75 6.84 -27.89
C LYS A 487 1.76 7.70 -27.14
N ALA A 488 1.91 8.97 -27.54
CA ALA A 488 2.80 9.91 -26.87
C ALA A 488 2.40 10.11 -25.40
N GLN A 489 1.09 10.13 -25.11
CA GLN A 489 0.56 10.20 -23.76
C GLN A 489 0.90 8.92 -22.97
N ILE A 490 0.69 7.73 -23.53
CA ILE A 490 1.03 6.45 -22.86
C ILE A 490 2.51 6.42 -22.49
N ILE A 491 3.39 6.70 -23.46
CA ILE A 491 4.85 6.71 -23.27
C ILE A 491 5.24 7.74 -22.20
N ALA A 492 4.80 8.99 -22.34
CA ALA A 492 5.15 10.04 -21.40
C ALA A 492 4.62 9.78 -19.98
N ARG A 493 3.39 9.25 -19.84
CA ARG A 493 2.84 8.85 -18.53
C ARG A 493 3.71 7.76 -17.91
N TYR A 494 4.12 6.77 -18.69
CA TYR A 494 4.95 5.65 -18.23
C TYR A 494 6.33 6.13 -17.78
N GLU A 495 7.06 6.87 -18.61
CA GLU A 495 8.39 7.41 -18.26
C GLU A 495 8.33 8.30 -17.00
N ASN A 496 7.36 9.21 -16.93
CA ASN A 496 7.20 10.10 -15.77
C ASN A 496 6.86 9.36 -14.48
N GLU A 497 5.99 8.34 -14.56
CA GLU A 497 5.63 7.54 -13.41
C GLU A 497 6.83 6.74 -12.92
N LYS A 498 7.53 6.02 -13.82
CA LYS A 498 8.65 5.15 -13.44
C LYS A 498 9.79 5.95 -12.83
N GLU A 499 10.12 7.12 -13.37
CA GLU A 499 11.21 7.92 -12.78
C GLU A 499 10.81 8.54 -11.43
N ALA A 500 9.55 8.95 -11.25
CA ALA A 500 9.05 9.39 -9.95
C ALA A 500 9.07 8.27 -8.89
N LEU A 501 8.80 7.01 -9.29
CA LEU A 501 8.90 5.85 -8.40
C LEU A 501 10.35 5.56 -7.98
N ILE A 502 11.30 5.63 -8.93
CA ILE A 502 12.74 5.48 -8.65
C ILE A 502 13.18 6.53 -7.64
N GLU A 503 12.86 7.80 -7.87
CA GLU A 503 13.18 8.90 -6.94
C GLU A 503 12.58 8.66 -5.56
N SER A 504 11.31 8.25 -5.48
CA SER A 504 10.64 7.99 -4.20
C SER A 504 11.26 6.81 -3.44
N MET A 505 11.56 5.72 -4.12
CA MET A 505 12.23 4.56 -3.51
C MET A 505 13.64 4.91 -3.05
N ASN A 506 14.40 5.64 -3.87
CA ASN A 506 15.75 6.09 -3.52
C ASN A 506 15.74 6.96 -2.26
N LYS A 507 14.77 7.87 -2.16
CA LYS A 507 14.55 8.69 -0.97
C LYS A 507 14.19 7.85 0.25
N ARG A 508 13.22 6.94 0.13
CA ARG A 508 12.81 6.05 1.23
C ARG A 508 13.99 5.22 1.77
N MET A 509 14.79 4.65 0.88
CA MET A 509 15.98 3.89 1.27
C MET A 509 17.06 4.76 1.91
N GLU A 510 17.27 6.00 1.45
CA GLU A 510 18.19 6.93 2.13
C GLU A 510 17.70 7.33 3.53
N GLU A 511 16.39 7.50 3.70
CA GLU A 511 15.79 7.86 5.00
C GLU A 511 15.96 6.75 6.04
N THR A 512 16.10 5.49 5.61
CA THR A 512 16.30 4.32 6.48
C THR A 512 17.70 3.71 6.39
N ALA A 513 18.65 4.35 5.70
CA ALA A 513 20.03 3.91 5.64
C ALA A 513 20.91 4.78 6.56
N SER A 514 21.97 4.20 7.12
CA SER A 514 23.03 4.98 7.75
C SER A 514 23.72 5.89 6.74
N THR A 515 24.34 6.97 7.19
CA THR A 515 25.16 7.84 6.35
C THR A 515 26.48 7.16 5.99
N ASN A 516 27.00 6.33 6.90
CA ASN A 516 28.28 5.64 6.75
C ASN A 516 28.10 4.12 6.62
N ASN A 517 29.02 3.47 5.91
CA ASN A 517 28.99 2.02 5.76
C ASN A 517 29.44 1.33 7.07
N GLY A 518 28.70 0.32 7.51
CA GLY A 518 29.00 -0.51 8.69
C GLY A 518 28.78 0.16 10.05
N VAL A 519 28.60 1.48 10.11
CA VAL A 519 28.50 2.25 11.36
C VAL A 519 27.39 3.28 11.30
N ILE A 520 26.79 3.58 12.45
CA ILE A 520 25.86 4.70 12.63
C ILE A 520 26.67 5.91 13.13
N ASP A 521 26.52 7.07 12.49
CA ASP A 521 27.17 8.31 12.93
C ASP A 521 26.52 8.81 14.22
N THR A 522 27.29 8.73 15.31
CA THR A 522 26.80 8.99 16.66
C THR A 522 27.02 10.43 17.13
N SER A 523 27.53 11.30 16.27
CA SER A 523 27.76 12.70 16.64
C SER A 523 26.43 13.43 16.88
N ALA A 524 26.40 14.31 17.89
CA ALA A 524 25.21 15.12 18.16
C ALA A 524 24.85 15.95 16.90
N GLY A 525 23.58 15.91 16.51
CA GLY A 525 23.10 16.58 15.29
C GLY A 525 23.49 15.91 13.97
N SER A 526 24.07 14.69 14.00
CA SER A 526 24.39 13.92 12.80
C SER A 526 23.14 13.66 11.93
N LYS A 527 23.37 13.32 10.66
CA LYS A 527 22.28 12.91 9.76
C LYS A 527 21.58 11.65 10.26
N ASP A 528 22.31 10.72 10.88
CA ASP A 528 21.74 9.46 11.36
C ASP A 528 20.87 9.67 12.60
N ILE A 529 21.29 10.52 13.53
CA ILE A 529 20.46 10.93 14.68
C ILE A 529 19.17 11.61 14.19
N LYS A 530 19.23 12.48 13.18
CA LYS A 530 18.03 13.11 12.60
C LYS A 530 17.10 12.10 11.93
N LYS A 531 17.62 11.04 11.31
CA LYS A 531 16.82 9.94 10.75
C LYS A 531 16.13 9.15 11.87
N LEU A 532 16.85 8.82 12.95
CA LEU A 532 16.28 8.15 14.12
C LEU A 532 15.22 9.00 14.82
N GLU A 533 15.44 10.32 14.95
CA GLU A 533 14.43 11.27 15.45
C GLU A 533 13.18 11.27 14.57
N LYS A 534 13.34 11.21 13.24
CA LYS A 534 12.22 11.08 12.31
C LYS A 534 11.45 9.78 12.53
N ILE A 535 12.15 8.64 12.66
CA ILE A 535 11.53 7.34 12.95
C ILE A 535 10.80 7.38 14.31
N HIS A 536 11.36 8.03 15.32
CA HIS A 536 10.71 8.22 16.63
C HIS A 536 9.40 8.99 16.51
N LYS A 537 9.39 10.10 15.77
CA LYS A 537 8.17 10.88 15.48
C LYS A 537 7.13 10.08 14.69
N GLU A 538 7.57 9.31 13.69
CA GLU A 538 6.71 8.43 12.90
C GLU A 538 6.08 7.32 13.78
N LEU A 539 6.86 6.67 14.64
CA LEU A 539 6.34 5.66 15.59
C LEU A 539 5.40 6.28 16.61
N SER A 540 5.75 7.42 17.20
CA SER A 540 4.94 8.09 18.22
C SER A 540 3.56 8.50 17.68
N SER A 541 3.49 8.90 16.41
CA SER A 541 2.22 9.29 15.76
C SER A 541 1.52 8.12 15.05
N LYS A 542 2.12 6.93 14.99
CA LYS A 542 1.65 5.79 14.19
C LYS A 542 0.23 5.38 14.56
N THR A 543 -0.06 5.24 15.84
CA THR A 543 -1.39 4.87 16.34
C THR A 543 -2.45 5.89 15.90
N GLU A 544 -2.20 7.20 16.11
CA GLU A 544 -3.11 8.27 15.68
C GLU A 544 -3.34 8.23 14.16
N GLN A 545 -2.26 8.14 13.39
CA GLN A 545 -2.31 8.22 11.92
C GLN A 545 -3.08 7.05 11.29
N TYR A 546 -2.93 5.83 11.82
CA TYR A 546 -3.69 4.68 11.34
C TYR A 546 -5.15 4.71 11.80
N ALA A 547 -5.43 5.13 13.05
CA ALA A 547 -6.80 5.32 13.52
C ALA A 547 -7.56 6.30 12.63
N GLN A 548 -6.94 7.45 12.32
CA GLN A 548 -7.48 8.45 11.41
C GLN A 548 -7.69 7.90 10.01
N LEU A 549 -6.72 7.15 9.48
CA LEU A 549 -6.83 6.58 8.14
C LEU A 549 -8.04 5.64 8.02
N ILE A 550 -8.18 4.71 8.95
CA ILE A 550 -9.26 3.71 8.94
C ILE A 550 -10.61 4.41 9.14
N HIS A 551 -10.69 5.31 10.12
CA HIS A 551 -11.90 6.09 10.36
C HIS A 551 -12.30 6.91 9.13
N PHE A 552 -11.38 7.69 8.57
CA PHE A 552 -11.64 8.48 7.37
C PHE A 552 -12.09 7.60 6.21
N ASN A 553 -11.36 6.50 5.95
CA ASN A 553 -11.67 5.56 4.88
C ASN A 553 -13.07 4.96 5.03
N ASN A 554 -13.41 4.44 6.21
CA ASN A 554 -14.69 3.79 6.46
C ASN A 554 -15.87 4.76 6.28
N ILE A 555 -15.70 6.02 6.69
CA ILE A 555 -16.71 7.06 6.52
C ILE A 555 -16.83 7.50 5.05
N VAL A 556 -15.73 7.90 4.39
CA VAL A 556 -15.80 8.47 3.03
C VAL A 556 -16.12 7.42 1.98
N ALA A 557 -15.55 6.22 2.08
CA ALA A 557 -15.79 5.15 1.13
C ALA A 557 -17.22 4.57 1.28
N GLY A 558 -17.86 4.70 2.44
CA GLY A 558 -19.23 4.26 2.66
C GLY A 558 -20.29 5.01 1.83
N PHE A 559 -19.94 6.19 1.29
CA PHE A 559 -20.79 6.94 0.36
C PHE A 559 -20.60 6.55 -1.11
N LEU A 560 -19.65 5.65 -1.41
CA LEU A 560 -19.53 5.09 -2.76
C LEU A 560 -20.79 4.31 -3.11
N GLU A 561 -21.30 4.56 -4.32
CA GLU A 561 -22.39 3.81 -4.90
C GLU A 561 -21.89 2.48 -5.47
N VAL A 562 -22.62 1.43 -5.15
CA VAL A 562 -22.36 0.02 -5.48
C VAL A 562 -23.56 -0.48 -6.26
N GLY A 563 -23.36 -0.81 -7.54
CA GLY A 563 -24.41 -1.33 -8.43
C GLY A 563 -24.00 -1.27 -9.90
N GLU A 564 -24.52 -2.18 -10.70
CA GLU A 564 -24.27 -2.25 -12.16
C GLU A 564 -24.99 -1.12 -12.92
N ASP A 565 -26.14 -0.66 -12.43
CA ASP A 565 -26.97 0.39 -13.05
C ASP A 565 -27.47 1.43 -12.02
N GLN A 566 -27.79 2.66 -12.48
CA GLN A 566 -28.29 3.76 -11.65
C GLN A 566 -29.57 3.40 -10.85
N GLU A 567 -30.42 2.50 -11.37
CA GLU A 567 -31.65 2.07 -10.68
C GLU A 567 -31.40 1.09 -9.51
N ASN A 568 -30.23 0.43 -9.47
CA ASN A 568 -29.85 -0.54 -8.44
C ASN A 568 -28.65 -0.09 -7.60
N ALA A 569 -28.18 1.15 -7.78
CA ALA A 569 -27.08 1.73 -7.03
C ALA A 569 -27.43 1.84 -5.53
N ARG A 570 -26.61 1.25 -4.68
CA ARG A 570 -26.72 1.31 -3.21
C ARG A 570 -25.45 1.89 -2.62
N ARG A 571 -25.55 2.67 -1.55
CA ARG A 571 -24.36 3.12 -0.81
C ARG A 571 -23.94 2.06 0.20
N ASN A 572 -22.63 1.91 0.42
CA ASN A 572 -22.11 1.04 1.48
C ASN A 572 -22.19 1.73 2.86
N THR A 573 -23.40 2.10 3.29
CA THR A 573 -23.63 2.75 4.59
C THR A 573 -23.36 1.81 5.76
N ALA A 574 -23.23 0.50 5.52
CA ALA A 574 -22.82 -0.48 6.53
C ALA A 574 -21.41 -0.20 7.08
N SER A 575 -20.47 0.22 6.23
CA SER A 575 -19.12 0.63 6.69
C SER A 575 -19.18 1.84 7.62
N ILE A 576 -20.04 2.81 7.31
CA ILE A 576 -20.27 4.00 8.14
C ILE A 576 -20.89 3.60 9.48
N SER A 577 -21.93 2.76 9.47
CA SER A 577 -22.61 2.30 10.69
C SER A 577 -21.62 1.60 11.63
N ARG A 578 -20.84 0.64 11.11
CA ARG A 578 -19.83 -0.08 11.90
C ARG A 578 -18.78 0.85 12.49
N GLU A 579 -18.24 1.76 11.69
CA GLU A 579 -17.22 2.71 12.15
C GLU A 579 -17.78 3.64 13.22
N VAL A 580 -19.01 4.12 13.05
CA VAL A 580 -19.66 5.04 14.00
C VAL A 580 -20.05 4.33 15.31
N GLU A 581 -20.45 3.05 15.23
CA GLU A 581 -20.76 2.22 16.40
C GLU A 581 -19.49 1.82 17.18
N ASN A 582 -18.38 1.54 16.48
CA ASN A 582 -17.13 1.07 17.07
C ASN A 582 -15.93 1.95 16.68
N SER A 583 -16.02 3.26 16.92
CA SER A 583 -14.96 4.21 16.58
C SER A 583 -13.91 4.33 17.68
N ALA A 584 -12.63 4.41 17.33
CA ALA A 584 -11.56 4.83 18.24
C ALA A 584 -11.75 6.29 18.72
N PHE A 585 -12.58 7.07 18.04
CA PHE A 585 -12.90 8.47 18.36
C PHE A 585 -14.23 8.62 19.13
N SER A 586 -14.80 7.53 19.66
CA SER A 586 -15.91 7.60 20.61
C SER A 586 -15.45 8.14 21.97
N GLU A 587 -16.37 8.69 22.75
CA GLU A 587 -16.03 9.28 24.05
C GLU A 587 -15.35 8.27 24.98
N ASP A 588 -15.86 7.04 25.06
CA ASP A 588 -15.31 5.96 25.88
C ASP A 588 -13.89 5.56 25.42
N ASN A 589 -13.65 5.47 24.11
CA ASN A 589 -12.36 5.05 23.56
C ASN A 589 -11.29 6.16 23.58
N LEU A 590 -11.71 7.43 23.55
CA LEU A 590 -10.83 8.58 23.73
C LEU A 590 -10.31 8.68 25.17
N GLN A 591 -11.07 8.22 26.18
CA GLN A 591 -10.58 8.15 27.56
C GLN A 591 -9.42 7.17 27.72
N ALA A 592 -9.42 6.07 26.95
CA ALA A 592 -8.33 5.10 26.91
C ALA A 592 -7.07 5.65 26.21
N ASN A 593 -7.19 6.75 25.45
CA ASN A 593 -6.09 7.36 24.69
C ASN A 593 -6.05 8.90 24.88
N PRO A 594 -5.52 9.40 26.02
CA PRO A 594 -5.60 10.82 26.41
C PRO A 594 -4.99 11.80 25.40
N GLU A 595 -4.01 11.36 24.61
CA GLU A 595 -3.39 12.16 23.55
C GLU A 595 -4.36 12.49 22.41
N PHE A 596 -5.33 11.61 22.13
CA PHE A 596 -6.35 11.82 21.10
C PHE A 596 -7.48 12.71 21.60
N ALA A 597 -7.81 12.58 22.89
CA ALA A 597 -9.00 13.15 23.51
C ALA A 597 -9.19 14.62 23.15
N ASN A 598 -8.20 15.48 23.43
CA ASN A 598 -8.33 16.93 23.19
C ASN A 598 -8.54 17.33 21.72
N THR A 599 -8.06 16.52 20.77
CA THR A 599 -8.11 16.88 19.35
C THR A 599 -9.44 16.48 18.71
N TYR A 600 -10.03 15.36 19.16
CA TYR A 600 -11.21 14.74 18.55
C TYR A 600 -12.42 14.65 19.49
N ILE A 601 -12.48 15.51 20.52
CA ILE A 601 -13.65 15.62 21.40
C ILE A 601 -14.92 15.72 20.56
N ASN A 602 -15.90 14.87 20.86
CA ASN A 602 -17.21 14.78 20.19
C ASN A 602 -17.14 14.49 18.68
N GLN A 603 -16.00 14.05 18.14
CA GLN A 603 -15.86 13.79 16.70
C GLN A 603 -16.91 12.79 16.20
N ASN A 604 -17.03 11.64 16.86
CA ASN A 604 -17.98 10.61 16.48
C ASN A 604 -19.44 11.08 16.65
N GLU A 605 -19.73 11.80 17.73
CA GLU A 605 -21.06 12.37 18.00
C GLU A 605 -21.44 13.44 16.95
N ASN A 606 -20.49 14.28 16.53
CA ASN A 606 -20.69 15.29 15.50
C ASN A 606 -20.96 14.66 14.13
N ILE A 607 -20.28 13.56 13.79
CA ILE A 607 -20.57 12.78 12.59
C ILE A 607 -22.01 12.25 12.65
N GLN A 608 -22.40 11.56 13.73
CA GLN A 608 -23.78 11.06 13.89
C GLN A 608 -24.82 12.17 13.73
N LYS A 609 -24.66 13.29 14.44
CA LYS A 609 -25.56 14.45 14.34
C LYS A 609 -25.60 15.03 12.92
N SER A 610 -24.47 15.09 12.23
CA SER A 610 -24.40 15.58 10.85
C SER A 610 -25.11 14.65 9.88
N LEU A 611 -24.95 13.34 10.03
CA LEU A 611 -25.63 12.33 9.22
C LEU A 611 -27.15 12.36 9.44
N GLU A 612 -27.58 12.41 10.70
CA GLU A 612 -29.00 12.53 11.07
C GLU A 612 -29.63 13.83 10.56
N ALA A 613 -28.96 14.97 10.74
CA ALA A 613 -29.46 16.27 10.29
C ALA A 613 -29.63 16.35 8.76
N ASN A 614 -28.84 15.57 8.01
CA ASN A 614 -28.90 15.49 6.56
C ASN A 614 -29.63 14.22 6.06
N GLN A 615 -30.38 13.54 6.94
CA GLN A 615 -31.23 12.39 6.60
C GLN A 615 -30.49 11.25 5.90
N VAL A 616 -29.23 10.99 6.29
CA VAL A 616 -28.47 9.85 5.80
C VAL A 616 -28.94 8.59 6.53
N ASP A 617 -29.56 7.67 5.79
CA ASP A 617 -30.00 6.38 6.35
C ASP A 617 -28.81 5.42 6.55
N LEU A 618 -28.46 5.19 7.80
CA LEU A 618 -27.45 4.21 8.22
C LEU A 618 -28.07 2.87 8.61
N SER A 619 -29.40 2.77 8.68
CA SER A 619 -30.04 1.51 8.97
C SER A 619 -29.74 0.58 7.80
N SER A 620 -28.87 -0.39 8.08
CA SER A 620 -28.40 -1.47 7.21
C SER A 620 -29.40 -1.83 6.13
N GLY A 621 -28.91 -2.15 4.92
CA GLY A 621 -29.66 -2.83 3.86
C GLY A 621 -30.55 -3.96 4.38
N SER A 622 -31.76 -3.58 4.80
CA SER A 622 -32.68 -4.49 5.45
C SER A 622 -33.15 -5.43 4.37
N LYS A 623 -32.67 -6.67 4.43
CA LYS A 623 -33.40 -7.86 3.97
C LYS A 623 -33.96 -7.76 2.54
N ARG A 624 -33.12 -7.50 1.53
CA ARG A 624 -33.34 -8.17 0.24
C ARG A 624 -32.37 -9.33 0.15
N ALA A 625 -32.86 -10.48 0.63
CA ALA A 625 -32.26 -11.78 0.42
C ALA A 625 -32.02 -12.00 -1.08
N GLY A 626 -30.76 -12.20 -1.45
CA GLY A 626 -30.31 -12.42 -2.81
C GLY A 626 -29.08 -11.57 -3.13
N ASN A 627 -27.90 -12.14 -2.89
CA ASN A 627 -26.57 -11.61 -3.20
C ASN A 627 -26.19 -10.29 -2.50
N THR A 628 -25.85 -10.39 -1.21
CA THR A 628 -24.87 -9.48 -0.59
C THR A 628 -23.47 -10.04 -0.83
N GLU A 629 -23.06 -10.12 -2.10
CA GLU A 629 -21.63 -10.16 -2.42
C GLU A 629 -21.09 -8.79 -1.97
N GLY A 630 -20.11 -8.79 -1.05
CA GLY A 630 -19.52 -7.54 -0.54
C GLY A 630 -19.13 -6.61 -1.70
N ALA A 631 -19.24 -5.30 -1.50
CA ALA A 631 -19.03 -4.33 -2.56
C ALA A 631 -17.59 -4.38 -3.09
N VAL A 632 -17.37 -5.02 -4.25
CA VAL A 632 -16.06 -5.09 -4.91
C VAL A 632 -15.90 -3.93 -5.89
N LEU A 633 -14.73 -3.29 -5.87
CA LEU A 633 -14.34 -2.36 -6.93
C LEU A 633 -13.90 -3.15 -8.16
N GLY A 634 -14.73 -3.21 -9.19
CA GLY A 634 -14.40 -3.89 -10.44
C GLY A 634 -13.28 -3.19 -11.22
N VAL A 635 -12.55 -3.96 -12.04
CA VAL A 635 -11.47 -3.45 -12.93
C VAL A 635 -11.96 -2.30 -13.82
N ASP A 636 -13.20 -2.36 -14.29
CA ASP A 636 -13.82 -1.33 -15.13
C ASP A 636 -13.90 0.03 -14.44
N LYS A 637 -14.22 0.08 -13.15
CA LYS A 637 -14.26 1.36 -12.41
C LYS A 637 -12.87 1.96 -12.30
N ILE A 638 -11.83 1.13 -12.12
CA ILE A 638 -10.44 1.59 -12.10
C ILE A 638 -10.06 2.18 -13.47
N ASN A 639 -10.40 1.50 -14.57
CA ASN A 639 -10.05 1.94 -15.92
C ASN A 639 -10.82 3.21 -16.35
N ASN A 640 -12.11 3.29 -16.03
CA ASN A 640 -12.97 4.35 -16.56
C ASN A 640 -13.01 5.60 -15.68
N VAL A 641 -12.70 5.48 -14.38
CA VAL A 641 -12.84 6.59 -13.41
C VAL A 641 -11.49 7.02 -12.81
N ILE A 642 -10.54 6.10 -12.63
CA ILE A 642 -9.33 6.36 -11.84
C ILE A 642 -8.07 6.52 -12.71
N LEU A 643 -7.90 5.65 -13.70
CA LEU A 643 -6.69 5.55 -14.53
C LEU A 643 -7.00 5.70 -16.03
N ASN A 644 -8.01 6.51 -16.36
CA ASN A 644 -8.41 6.74 -17.74
C ASN A 644 -7.38 7.57 -18.53
N TYR A 645 -7.37 7.38 -19.86
CA TYR A 645 -6.61 8.21 -20.79
C TYR A 645 -7.47 9.37 -21.27
N ASP A 646 -6.83 10.49 -21.66
CA ASP A 646 -7.57 11.64 -22.15
C ASP A 646 -7.85 11.43 -23.64
N GLU A 647 -9.13 11.36 -24.01
CA GLU A 647 -9.56 11.26 -25.40
C GLU A 647 -9.56 12.66 -26.02
N GLU A 648 -8.50 13.02 -26.76
CA GLU A 648 -8.51 14.21 -27.60
C GLU A 648 -9.04 13.84 -28.99
N SER A 649 -10.14 14.46 -29.40
CA SER A 649 -10.64 14.34 -30.77
C SER A 649 -9.63 14.96 -31.76
N GLY A 650 -9.20 14.18 -32.76
CA GLY A 650 -8.48 14.65 -33.93
C GLY A 650 -9.35 15.60 -34.75
N ASN A 651 -8.75 16.70 -35.20
CA ASN A 651 -9.37 17.62 -36.16
C ASN A 651 -9.20 17.11 -37.58
#